data_AF-A0A6A5DYV8-F1
#
_entry.id   AF-A0A6A5DYV8-F1
#
_cell.length_a   1.000
_cell.length_b   1.000
_cell.length_c   1.000
_cell.angle_alpha   90.00
_cell.angle_beta   90.00
_cell.angle_gamma   90.00
#
_symmetry.space_group_name_H-M   'P 1'
#
loop_
_entity.id
_entity.type
_entity.pdbx_description
1 polymer ?
#
loop_
_entity_poly.entity_id
_entity_poly.type
_entity_poly.pdbx_seq_one_letter_code
_entity_poly.pdbx_strand_id
1 'polypeptide(L)'
;MEEKKQFLCGVVEGFYGRPWTMDQRKVLFQWMQSWGLNTYLYGPKDDLKHRLLWREVYSHEEEGQLRTLIKEAQSRGLKFVYALSPGQDIVFSSSCDLTLLKRKLRQVSDLGCQAFAILFDDIDHSMCQADSEAFSSFAHAQVTVTNEIYRFLGEPAVFLFCPTEYCGSLCSPSISKSPYLQTVGEDLLPNIAVIWTGSKVISRKLSVDCLAEVESVLQRSPLIWDNLHANDYDSRRLFLGPFKGREPQLRSHLRGLLLNPNCEFEANYIPLHSLASWYRTGIKERKDEECEYCPDRALSAALHDWMQELNQPLQAGRQSTRADQRSSAPTTRCKTPDKSDCPSTIRETSAVAKLPVFPLNSSSPPSSPTKVKGETEGRGGEKKSQPNHQPQGSRPSAPPGRGQKAQGWVLCGGKGLLSETQVRLLVGLYYLPHEHGPSAQKLLQDLTWLKANCHLVSANSKKTPPLKIDEWRGRSSRVLSLCEDIAQLHCSVVNGANRAVLYDLYPYVWDLRNTALVAKAFICWLDGRVLSDSSTLATWRNCFHWCGKTTGADQLGVESEPWTFKGGVSGEVQMLLPIGSSSDLFTHPPPLFPTSRLYNIRPYHSKDKLELYRMVRQLHLRTQGGQESSASHPDIVGDRCLGPCLALCPEYCFILEDELGACGCVLGILDVRSFAKRCQASWMPAMRDKYPPKGGNTHPNTQDLIQLMEEDQGEYPDSLIYHFPSQLRLDALPELVDVSVSRTLLTALLTALKANGSQGVFCEVQPTDRQRLEFLTKMGFLEILRGEARSREGVVLGRLL
;
A
#
# COMPACT_ATOMS: atom_id res chain seq x y z
N MET A 1 -23.13 46.44 -16.71
CA MET A 1 -22.00 45.61 -17.16
C MET A 1 -21.89 44.50 -16.10
N GLU A 2 -22.46 43.32 -16.37
CA GLU A 2 -22.33 42.19 -15.43
C GLU A 2 -20.85 41.78 -15.38
N GLU A 3 -20.21 41.92 -14.22
CA GLU A 3 -18.91 41.30 -13.98
C GLU A 3 -19.05 39.80 -14.24
N LYS A 4 -18.38 39.31 -15.30
CA LYS A 4 -18.37 37.91 -15.69
C LYS A 4 -17.87 37.10 -14.48
N LYS A 5 -18.76 36.37 -13.80
CA LYS A 5 -18.43 35.59 -12.59
C LYS A 5 -17.24 34.67 -12.89
N GLN A 6 -16.11 34.87 -12.20
CA GLN A 6 -14.87 34.11 -12.41
C GLN A 6 -15.11 32.59 -12.18
N PHE A 7 -14.61 31.73 -13.06
CA PHE A 7 -14.65 30.27 -12.92
C PHE A 7 -13.73 29.81 -11.79
N LEU A 8 -14.25 29.01 -10.86
CA LEU A 8 -13.49 28.50 -9.72
C LEU A 8 -12.78 27.20 -10.11
N CYS A 9 -11.45 27.16 -10.08
CA CYS A 9 -10.71 25.94 -10.38
C CYS A 9 -9.55 25.75 -9.41
N GLY A 10 -9.43 24.54 -8.85
CA GLY A 10 -8.38 24.23 -7.91
C GLY A 10 -8.67 23.00 -7.08
N VAL A 11 -8.47 23.10 -5.77
CA VAL A 11 -8.39 21.95 -4.88
C VAL A 11 -9.38 22.08 -3.73
N VAL A 12 -10.02 20.98 -3.40
CA VAL A 12 -10.74 20.81 -2.13
C VAL A 12 -9.98 19.79 -1.29
N GLU A 13 -9.58 20.20 -0.08
CA GLU A 13 -9.08 19.25 0.93
C GLU A 13 -10.31 18.72 1.67
N GLY A 14 -10.94 17.67 1.11
CA GLY A 14 -12.27 17.21 1.55
C GLY A 14 -12.39 15.70 1.80
N PHE A 15 -11.26 15.01 1.83
CA PHE A 15 -11.14 13.57 2.08
C PHE A 15 -11.22 13.20 3.57
N TYR A 16 -11.53 11.93 3.85
CA TYR A 16 -11.40 11.32 5.17
C TYR A 16 -9.96 10.90 5.47
N GLY A 17 -9.55 11.00 6.74
CA GLY A 17 -8.19 10.70 7.19
C GLY A 17 -7.38 11.96 7.54
N ARG A 18 -6.08 11.75 7.82
CA ARG A 18 -5.20 12.80 8.35
C ARG A 18 -5.18 14.04 7.44
N PRO A 19 -5.60 15.22 7.92
CA PRO A 19 -5.54 16.46 7.15
C PRO A 19 -4.11 16.83 6.76
N TRP A 20 -3.97 17.62 5.69
CA TRP A 20 -2.66 18.14 5.32
C TRP A 20 -2.13 19.13 6.35
N THR A 21 -0.82 19.10 6.54
CA THR A 21 -0.14 20.06 7.43
C THR A 21 -0.12 21.46 6.82
N MET A 22 0.11 22.47 7.66
CA MET A 22 0.24 23.85 7.19
C MET A 22 1.35 24.04 6.15
N ASP A 23 2.46 23.32 6.28
CA ASP A 23 3.56 23.42 5.31
C ASP A 23 3.21 22.76 3.98
N GLN A 24 2.50 21.64 3.99
CA GLN A 24 1.94 21.03 2.77
C GLN A 24 0.97 21.98 2.07
N ARG A 25 0.07 22.64 2.82
CA ARG A 25 -0.87 23.62 2.25
C ARG A 25 -0.16 24.83 1.63
N LYS A 26 0.94 25.31 2.22
CA LYS A 26 1.76 26.37 1.61
C LYS A 26 2.39 25.93 0.29
N VAL A 27 2.90 24.70 0.23
CA VAL A 27 3.44 24.13 -1.02
C VAL A 27 2.34 23.96 -2.06
N LEU A 28 1.15 23.50 -1.65
CA LEU A 28 -0.01 23.42 -2.53
C LEU A 28 -0.34 24.77 -3.16
N PHE A 29 -0.37 25.84 -2.36
CA PHE A 29 -0.68 27.16 -2.87
C PHE A 29 0.38 27.68 -3.85
N GLN A 30 1.65 27.32 -3.66
CA GLN A 30 2.71 27.60 -4.63
C GLN A 30 2.46 26.88 -5.96
N TRP A 31 2.16 25.58 -5.92
CA TRP A 31 1.82 24.81 -7.11
C TRP A 31 0.61 25.39 -7.84
N MET A 32 -0.48 25.64 -7.11
CA MET A 32 -1.70 26.23 -7.65
C MET A 32 -1.45 27.58 -8.33
N GLN A 33 -0.72 28.48 -7.67
CA GLN A 33 -0.33 29.77 -8.25
C GLN A 33 0.48 29.60 -9.53
N SER A 34 1.51 28.74 -9.49
CA SER A 34 2.41 28.51 -10.64
C SER A 34 1.70 27.91 -11.85
N TRP A 35 0.63 27.13 -11.62
CA TRP A 35 -0.13 26.48 -12.68
C TRP A 35 -1.40 27.25 -13.09
N GLY A 36 -1.72 28.34 -12.41
CA GLY A 36 -2.86 29.21 -12.71
C GLY A 36 -4.20 28.76 -12.12
N LEU A 37 -4.19 27.81 -11.17
CA LEU A 37 -5.36 27.47 -10.37
C LEU A 37 -5.64 28.60 -9.37
N ASN A 38 -6.90 28.76 -8.95
CA ASN A 38 -7.34 29.97 -8.26
C ASN A 38 -8.19 29.75 -7.00
N THR A 39 -8.59 28.52 -6.67
CA THR A 39 -9.52 28.27 -5.55
C THR A 39 -9.07 27.09 -4.69
N TYR A 40 -8.96 27.32 -3.38
CA TYR A 40 -8.74 26.28 -2.38
C TYR A 40 -9.92 26.25 -1.40
N LEU A 41 -10.54 25.08 -1.24
CA LEU A 41 -11.61 24.84 -0.28
C LEU A 41 -11.06 24.03 0.90
N TYR A 42 -11.12 24.64 2.08
CA TYR A 42 -10.78 24.02 3.35
C TYR A 42 -12.00 23.27 3.90
N GLY A 43 -12.00 21.94 3.82
CA GLY A 43 -13.05 21.10 4.42
C GLY A 43 -12.59 19.70 4.83
N PRO A 44 -11.43 19.54 5.51
CA PRO A 44 -10.91 18.22 5.87
C PRO A 44 -11.86 17.54 6.87
N LYS A 45 -12.32 16.32 6.56
CA LYS A 45 -13.36 15.62 7.33
C LYS A 45 -12.95 15.29 8.76
N ASP A 46 -11.65 15.05 8.99
CA ASP A 46 -11.07 14.71 10.29
C ASP A 46 -10.61 15.94 11.10
N ASP A 47 -10.77 17.17 10.61
CA ASP A 47 -10.74 18.35 11.50
C ASP A 47 -12.01 18.34 12.35
N LEU A 48 -11.85 18.02 13.64
CA LEU A 48 -12.97 17.91 14.57
C LEU A 48 -13.86 19.15 14.55
N LYS A 49 -13.30 20.37 14.47
CA LYS A 49 -14.07 21.63 14.51
C LYS A 49 -14.66 22.03 13.16
N HIS A 50 -14.39 21.28 12.10
CA HIS A 50 -15.04 21.42 10.80
C HIS A 50 -16.35 20.63 10.74
N ARG A 51 -16.41 19.43 11.34
CA ARG A 51 -17.55 18.50 11.26
C ARG A 51 -18.10 18.07 12.62
N LEU A 52 -17.35 17.26 13.38
CA LEU A 52 -17.86 16.62 14.61
C LEU A 52 -18.20 17.60 15.75
N LEU A 53 -17.39 18.63 15.92
CA LEU A 53 -17.47 19.67 16.96
C LEU A 53 -17.71 21.04 16.31
N TRP A 54 -18.55 21.12 15.27
CA TRP A 54 -18.75 22.34 14.48
C TRP A 54 -19.25 23.54 15.31
N ARG A 55 -19.91 23.30 16.45
CA ARG A 55 -20.35 24.33 17.41
C ARG A 55 -19.17 25.00 18.14
N GLU A 56 -18.04 24.31 18.27
CA GLU A 56 -16.87 24.81 18.98
C GLU A 56 -16.09 25.81 18.12
N VAL A 57 -15.87 26.99 18.68
CA VAL A 57 -15.02 28.02 18.05
C VAL A 57 -13.55 27.58 18.06
N TYR A 58 -12.75 28.11 17.14
CA TYR A 58 -11.31 27.90 17.15
C TYR A 58 -10.68 28.55 18.38
N SER A 59 -9.66 27.89 18.95
CA SER A 59 -8.84 28.45 20.03
C SER A 59 -7.94 29.56 19.47
N HIS A 60 -7.35 30.38 20.34
CA HIS A 60 -6.45 31.45 19.91
C HIS A 60 -5.25 30.94 19.08
N GLU A 61 -4.73 29.75 19.40
CA GLU A 61 -3.66 29.12 18.62
C GLU A 61 -4.15 28.72 17.22
N GLU A 62 -5.29 28.04 17.14
CA GLU A 62 -5.92 27.62 15.88
C GLU A 62 -6.31 28.83 15.01
N GLU A 63 -6.81 29.92 15.61
CA GLU A 63 -7.07 31.18 14.92
C GLU A 63 -5.79 31.76 14.29
N GLY A 64 -4.68 31.76 15.04
CA GLY A 64 -3.39 32.23 14.53
C GLY A 64 -2.93 31.43 13.31
N GLN A 65 -3.08 30.11 13.40
CA GLN A 65 -2.77 29.19 12.30
C GLN A 65 -3.69 29.43 11.08
N LEU A 66 -5.01 29.50 11.27
CA LEU A 66 -5.98 29.69 10.19
C LEU A 66 -5.86 31.07 9.54
N ARG A 67 -5.64 32.14 10.33
CA ARG A 67 -5.35 33.49 9.82
C ARG A 67 -4.10 33.51 8.94
N THR A 68 -3.06 32.78 9.34
CA THR A 68 -1.83 32.66 8.55
C THR A 68 -2.09 31.96 7.23
N LEU A 69 -2.88 30.88 7.25
CA LEU A 69 -3.24 30.13 6.06
C LEU A 69 -4.08 30.95 5.07
N ILE A 70 -5.08 31.70 5.57
CA ILE A 70 -5.91 32.60 4.76
C ILE A 70 -5.05 33.66 4.06
N LYS A 71 -4.15 34.31 4.82
CA LYS A 71 -3.23 35.33 4.27
C LYS A 71 -2.29 34.74 3.22
N GLU A 72 -1.76 33.54 3.45
CA GLU A 72 -0.90 32.87 2.48
C GLU A 72 -1.64 32.63 1.15
N ALA A 73 -2.86 32.09 1.21
CA ALA A 73 -3.68 31.86 0.01
C ALA A 73 -3.93 33.18 -0.75
N GLN A 74 -4.35 34.23 -0.04
CA GLN A 74 -4.62 35.55 -0.62
C GLN A 74 -3.37 36.18 -1.25
N SER A 75 -2.21 36.08 -0.60
CA SER A 75 -0.94 36.61 -1.12
C SER A 75 -0.51 35.98 -2.45
N ARG A 76 -1.06 34.80 -2.76
CA ARG A 76 -0.80 34.04 -3.99
C ARG A 76 -1.91 34.18 -5.03
N GLY A 77 -2.91 35.03 -4.78
CA GLY A 77 -4.06 35.23 -5.65
C GLY A 77 -5.08 34.08 -5.60
N LEU A 78 -5.04 33.25 -4.55
CA LEU A 78 -6.01 32.17 -4.36
C LEU A 78 -7.20 32.64 -3.54
N LYS A 79 -8.38 32.16 -3.92
CA LYS A 79 -9.60 32.26 -3.13
C LYS A 79 -9.62 31.14 -2.10
N PHE A 80 -9.56 31.53 -0.83
CA PHE A 80 -9.72 30.62 0.30
C PHE A 80 -11.20 30.50 0.66
N VAL A 81 -11.76 29.31 0.50
CA VAL A 81 -13.16 28.99 0.86
C VAL A 81 -13.16 28.18 2.14
N TYR A 82 -13.78 28.69 3.21
CA TYR A 82 -13.96 27.95 4.45
C TYR A 82 -15.25 27.14 4.41
N ALA A 83 -15.16 25.82 4.51
CA ALA A 83 -16.33 24.96 4.64
C ALA A 83 -16.63 24.61 6.10
N LEU A 84 -17.91 24.35 6.39
CA LEU A 84 -18.37 23.78 7.65
C LEU A 84 -19.43 22.71 7.38
N SER A 85 -19.35 21.58 8.10
CA SER A 85 -20.25 20.42 7.96
C SER A 85 -21.08 20.21 9.22
N PRO A 86 -22.16 20.97 9.45
CA PRO A 86 -22.98 20.84 10.66
C PRO A 86 -23.98 19.67 10.61
N GLY A 87 -24.11 18.98 9.47
CA GLY A 87 -25.23 18.07 9.20
C GLY A 87 -25.35 16.82 10.09
N GLN A 88 -24.30 16.40 10.82
CA GLN A 88 -24.35 15.18 11.62
C GLN A 88 -25.27 15.27 12.83
N ASP A 89 -25.37 16.44 13.46
CA ASP A 89 -26.09 16.60 14.73
C ASP A 89 -26.74 17.98 14.90
N ILE A 90 -26.86 18.78 13.82
CA ILE A 90 -27.61 20.04 13.85
C ILE A 90 -29.10 19.79 14.07
N VAL A 91 -29.72 20.61 14.92
CA VAL A 91 -31.18 20.77 14.99
C VAL A 91 -31.53 22.03 14.22
N PHE A 92 -32.07 21.89 13.01
CA PHE A 92 -32.25 23.02 12.07
C PHE A 92 -33.20 24.10 12.61
N SER A 93 -34.17 23.72 13.41
CA SER A 93 -35.19 24.58 14.04
C SER A 93 -34.70 25.27 15.32
N SER A 94 -33.53 24.86 15.85
CA SER A 94 -32.97 25.40 17.08
C SER A 94 -32.30 26.75 16.86
N SER A 95 -32.84 27.80 17.48
CA SER A 95 -32.25 29.14 17.47
C SER A 95 -30.86 29.18 18.11
N CYS A 96 -30.60 28.27 19.06
CA CYS A 96 -29.28 28.09 19.67
C CYS A 96 -28.27 27.59 18.64
N ASP A 97 -28.62 26.54 17.88
CA ASP A 97 -27.72 25.98 16.86
C ASP A 97 -27.44 26.98 15.74
N LEU A 98 -28.46 27.71 15.29
CA LEU A 98 -28.29 28.79 14.33
C LEU A 98 -27.36 29.91 14.85
N THR A 99 -27.46 30.25 16.13
CA THR A 99 -26.59 31.26 16.77
C THR A 99 -25.15 30.78 16.84
N LEU A 100 -24.92 29.51 17.20
CA LEU A 100 -23.59 28.91 17.24
C LEU A 100 -22.96 28.81 15.85
N LEU A 101 -23.77 28.46 14.84
CA LEU A 101 -23.35 28.44 13.43
C LEU A 101 -22.89 29.82 12.96
N LYS A 102 -23.70 30.85 13.21
CA LYS A 102 -23.37 32.25 12.92
C LYS A 102 -22.10 32.70 13.64
N ARG A 103 -21.96 32.37 14.93
CA ARG A 103 -20.77 32.69 15.75
C ARG A 103 -19.50 32.08 15.17
N LYS A 104 -19.53 30.80 14.79
CA LYS A 104 -18.39 30.09 14.20
C LYS A 104 -17.96 30.70 12.87
N LEU A 105 -18.91 30.94 11.96
CA LEU A 105 -18.62 31.52 10.64
C LEU A 105 -18.16 32.98 10.74
N ARG A 106 -18.73 33.75 11.69
CA ARG A 106 -18.27 35.11 11.98
C ARG A 106 -16.82 35.13 12.46
N GLN A 107 -16.44 34.23 13.37
CA GLN A 107 -15.05 34.09 13.82
C GLN A 107 -14.10 33.95 12.63
N VAL A 108 -14.40 33.05 11.69
CA VAL A 108 -13.54 32.82 10.51
C VAL A 108 -13.58 34.00 9.53
N SER A 109 -14.72 34.67 9.39
CA SER A 109 -14.83 35.92 8.62
C SER A 109 -13.91 37.01 9.18
N ASP A 110 -13.87 37.18 10.51
CA ASP A 110 -13.01 38.14 11.20
C ASP A 110 -11.51 37.79 11.10
N LEU A 111 -11.16 36.56 10.69
CA LEU A 111 -9.79 36.18 10.32
C LEU A 111 -9.36 36.69 8.93
N GLY A 112 -10.31 37.16 8.11
CA GLY A 112 -10.10 37.67 6.76
C GLY A 112 -10.66 36.76 5.64
N CYS A 113 -11.41 35.70 5.98
CA CYS A 113 -12.05 34.84 5.00
C CYS A 113 -13.31 35.52 4.40
N GLN A 114 -13.46 35.42 3.09
CA GLN A 114 -14.53 36.10 2.32
C GLN A 114 -15.39 35.13 1.49
N ALA A 115 -15.10 33.83 1.55
CA ALA A 115 -15.81 32.81 0.79
C ALA A 115 -16.09 31.61 1.69
N PHE A 116 -17.30 31.07 1.62
CA PHE A 116 -17.78 30.08 2.58
C PHE A 116 -18.49 28.91 1.89
N ALA A 117 -18.61 27.80 2.60
CA ALA A 117 -19.40 26.66 2.18
C ALA A 117 -20.11 26.00 3.36
N ILE A 118 -21.35 25.53 3.14
CA ILE A 118 -22.05 24.66 4.09
C ILE A 118 -22.23 23.30 3.42
N LEU A 119 -21.80 22.24 4.09
CA LEU A 119 -21.80 20.89 3.54
C LEU A 119 -22.75 19.98 4.31
N PHE A 120 -23.67 19.35 3.58
CA PHE A 120 -24.60 18.34 4.09
C PHE A 120 -24.37 16.96 3.43
N ASP A 121 -23.11 16.65 3.12
CA ASP A 121 -22.65 15.38 2.56
C ASP A 121 -22.47 14.29 3.63
N ASP A 122 -22.71 13.04 3.25
CA ASP A 122 -22.53 11.84 4.07
C ASP A 122 -23.27 11.88 5.41
N ILE A 123 -24.56 12.24 5.35
CA ILE A 123 -25.49 12.24 6.49
C ILE A 123 -26.77 11.49 6.15
N ASP A 124 -27.47 11.00 7.17
CA ASP A 124 -28.78 10.38 7.01
C ASP A 124 -29.85 11.41 6.63
N HIS A 125 -30.87 10.97 5.90
CA HIS A 125 -32.00 11.81 5.46
C HIS A 125 -33.07 12.03 6.56
N SER A 126 -32.74 11.70 7.82
CA SER A 126 -33.67 11.78 8.94
C SER A 126 -33.60 13.15 9.61
N MET A 127 -34.76 13.64 10.03
CA MET A 127 -34.88 14.84 10.86
C MET A 127 -35.27 14.43 12.28
N CYS A 128 -34.83 15.22 13.27
CA CYS A 128 -35.36 15.08 14.62
C CYS A 128 -36.85 15.50 14.67
N GLN A 129 -37.53 15.20 15.78
CA GLN A 129 -38.95 15.54 15.92
C GLN A 129 -39.22 17.04 15.77
N ALA A 130 -38.42 17.89 16.42
CA ALA A 130 -38.58 19.34 16.38
C ALA A 130 -38.45 19.89 14.94
N ASP A 131 -37.50 19.36 14.16
CA ASP A 131 -37.31 19.77 12.76
C ASP A 131 -38.44 19.27 11.86
N SER A 132 -38.98 18.08 12.14
CA SER A 132 -40.12 17.52 11.39
C SER A 132 -41.41 18.30 11.62
N GLU A 133 -41.55 18.95 12.78
CA GLU A 133 -42.68 19.85 13.08
C GLU A 133 -42.49 21.24 12.46
N ALA A 134 -41.24 21.68 12.28
CA ALA A 134 -40.91 23.02 11.78
C ALA A 134 -40.76 23.11 10.25
N PHE A 135 -40.34 22.02 9.58
CA PHE A 135 -40.03 22.02 8.15
C PHE A 135 -40.78 20.94 7.39
N SER A 136 -41.25 21.28 6.19
CA SER A 136 -41.94 20.37 5.27
C SER A 136 -41.07 19.24 4.72
N SER A 137 -39.74 19.44 4.64
CA SER A 137 -38.81 18.45 4.12
C SER A 137 -37.39 18.70 4.63
N PHE A 138 -36.52 17.70 4.48
CA PHE A 138 -35.09 17.82 4.82
C PHE A 138 -34.38 18.88 3.96
N ALA A 139 -34.70 18.96 2.67
CA ALA A 139 -34.20 20.01 1.79
C ALA A 139 -34.62 21.40 2.25
N HIS A 140 -35.89 21.57 2.65
CA HIS A 140 -36.40 22.85 3.12
C HIS A 140 -35.68 23.33 4.40
N ALA A 141 -35.39 22.42 5.33
CA ALA A 141 -34.59 22.73 6.52
C ALA A 141 -33.17 23.20 6.16
N GLN A 142 -32.47 22.45 5.30
CA GLN A 142 -31.11 22.78 4.87
C GLN A 142 -31.04 24.10 4.11
N VAL A 143 -31.96 24.32 3.16
CA VAL A 143 -32.04 25.55 2.36
C VAL A 143 -32.33 26.75 3.25
N THR A 144 -33.26 26.62 4.21
CA THR A 144 -33.61 27.71 5.13
C THR A 144 -32.40 28.17 5.93
N VAL A 145 -31.69 27.24 6.58
CA VAL A 145 -30.47 27.54 7.34
C VAL A 145 -29.38 28.11 6.43
N THR A 146 -29.17 27.53 5.25
CA THR A 146 -28.14 27.99 4.31
C THR A 146 -28.40 29.41 3.82
N ASN A 147 -29.63 29.73 3.44
CA ASN A 147 -30.03 31.07 3.00
C ASN A 147 -29.87 32.11 4.12
N GLU A 148 -30.23 31.75 5.35
CA GLU A 148 -30.07 32.61 6.53
C GLU A 148 -28.60 32.91 6.82
N ILE A 149 -27.73 31.91 6.72
CA ILE A 149 -26.28 32.08 6.88
C ILE A 149 -25.68 32.91 5.75
N TYR A 150 -26.07 32.67 4.51
CA TYR A 150 -25.61 33.44 3.35
C TYR A 150 -25.94 34.94 3.51
N ARG A 151 -27.17 35.27 3.91
CA ARG A 151 -27.58 36.66 4.20
C ARG A 151 -26.84 37.24 5.39
N PHE A 152 -26.69 36.49 6.47
CA PHE A 152 -25.98 36.93 7.67
C PHE A 152 -24.52 37.33 7.38
N LEU A 153 -23.85 36.60 6.48
CA LEU A 153 -22.48 36.90 6.04
C LEU A 153 -22.39 38.02 5.00
N GLY A 154 -23.50 38.68 4.66
CA GLY A 154 -23.55 39.78 3.71
C GLY A 154 -23.46 39.32 2.26
N GLU A 155 -24.03 38.16 1.93
CA GLU A 155 -24.14 37.63 0.56
C GLU A 155 -22.79 37.57 -0.18
N PRO A 156 -21.79 36.84 0.36
CA PRO A 156 -20.45 36.80 -0.21
C PRO A 156 -20.45 36.28 -1.66
N ALA A 157 -19.60 36.86 -2.50
CA ALA A 157 -19.53 36.54 -3.94
C ALA A 157 -19.25 35.07 -4.26
N VAL A 158 -18.68 34.32 -3.30
CA VAL A 158 -18.55 32.86 -3.36
C VAL A 158 -19.12 32.26 -2.08
N PHE A 159 -20.26 31.61 -2.23
CA PHE A 159 -20.87 30.77 -1.22
C PHE A 159 -21.28 29.44 -1.85
N LEU A 160 -20.86 28.33 -1.24
CA LEU A 160 -21.12 26.98 -1.78
C LEU A 160 -22.05 26.20 -0.85
N PHE A 161 -22.89 25.37 -1.44
CA PHE A 161 -23.77 24.44 -0.74
C PHE A 161 -23.50 23.03 -1.26
N CYS A 162 -23.14 22.09 -0.38
CA CYS A 162 -23.09 20.67 -0.73
C CYS A 162 -24.39 19.98 -0.31
N PRO A 163 -25.22 19.54 -1.27
CA PRO A 163 -26.43 18.79 -0.97
C PRO A 163 -26.12 17.41 -0.37
N THR A 164 -27.11 16.80 0.27
CA THR A 164 -27.05 15.39 0.67
C THR A 164 -27.14 14.47 -0.55
N GLU A 165 -28.01 14.78 -1.51
CA GLU A 165 -28.01 14.15 -2.83
C GLU A 165 -27.01 14.86 -3.76
N TYR A 166 -25.70 14.60 -3.60
CA TYR A 166 -24.63 15.27 -4.34
C TYR A 166 -24.14 14.57 -5.62
N CYS A 167 -24.79 13.46 -6.00
CA CYS A 167 -24.54 12.76 -7.25
C CYS A 167 -25.78 12.03 -7.75
N GLY A 168 -25.76 11.65 -9.04
CA GLY A 168 -26.88 10.98 -9.69
C GLY A 168 -27.33 9.69 -8.99
N SER A 169 -26.40 8.87 -8.50
CA SER A 169 -26.70 7.63 -7.78
C SER A 169 -27.36 7.82 -6.41
N LEU A 170 -27.28 9.02 -5.82
CA LEU A 170 -27.93 9.36 -4.55
C LEU A 170 -29.32 9.98 -4.75
N CYS A 171 -29.67 10.36 -5.98
CA CYS A 171 -30.95 11.01 -6.27
C CYS A 171 -32.10 10.01 -6.34
N SER A 172 -33.19 10.28 -5.62
CA SER A 172 -34.37 9.41 -5.62
C SER A 172 -35.64 10.12 -6.10
N PRO A 173 -36.39 9.60 -7.10
CA PRO A 173 -36.10 8.37 -7.86
C PRO A 173 -35.10 8.57 -9.00
N SER A 174 -34.81 9.81 -9.38
CA SER A 174 -33.83 10.21 -10.40
C SER A 174 -33.47 11.69 -10.22
N ILE A 175 -32.43 12.18 -10.91
CA ILE A 175 -31.99 13.59 -10.82
C ILE A 175 -33.16 14.55 -11.12
N SER A 176 -33.76 14.44 -12.31
CA SER A 176 -34.87 15.30 -12.76
C SER A 176 -36.16 15.22 -11.94
N LYS A 177 -36.35 14.17 -11.13
CA LYS A 177 -37.58 13.92 -10.36
C LYS A 177 -37.36 13.92 -8.86
N SER A 178 -36.15 14.24 -8.39
CA SER A 178 -35.85 14.29 -6.96
C SER A 178 -36.59 15.47 -6.32
N PRO A 179 -37.52 15.22 -5.38
CA PRO A 179 -38.18 16.31 -4.64
C PRO A 179 -37.15 17.11 -3.82
N TYR A 180 -36.10 16.45 -3.34
CA TYR A 180 -35.02 17.09 -2.60
C TYR A 180 -34.28 18.11 -3.48
N LEU A 181 -33.86 17.71 -4.69
CA LEU A 181 -33.17 18.63 -5.60
C LEU A 181 -34.08 19.72 -6.17
N GLN A 182 -35.38 19.44 -6.36
CA GLN A 182 -36.35 20.45 -6.78
C GLN A 182 -36.46 21.56 -5.74
N THR A 183 -36.60 21.22 -4.45
CA THR A 183 -36.57 22.21 -3.35
C THR A 183 -35.25 22.97 -3.31
N VAL A 184 -34.09 22.30 -3.47
CA VAL A 184 -32.78 23.00 -3.55
C VAL A 184 -32.71 23.93 -4.76
N GLY A 185 -33.26 23.55 -5.90
CA GLY A 185 -33.32 24.38 -7.10
C GLY A 185 -34.16 25.63 -6.90
N GLU A 186 -35.39 25.45 -6.40
CA GLU A 186 -36.40 26.51 -6.27
C GLU A 186 -36.13 27.47 -5.11
N ASP A 187 -35.73 26.97 -3.94
CA ASP A 187 -35.72 27.75 -2.70
C ASP A 187 -34.33 28.27 -2.31
N LEU A 188 -33.24 27.64 -2.79
CA LEU A 188 -31.88 28.11 -2.49
C LEU A 188 -31.59 29.41 -3.26
N LEU A 189 -31.02 30.40 -2.57
CA LEU A 189 -30.76 31.71 -3.17
C LEU A 189 -29.85 31.59 -4.41
N PRO A 190 -30.16 32.32 -5.51
CA PRO A 190 -29.59 32.07 -6.84
C PRO A 190 -28.08 32.31 -6.96
N ASN A 191 -27.48 33.05 -6.02
CA ASN A 191 -26.05 33.32 -6.01
C ASN A 191 -25.24 32.28 -5.21
N ILE A 192 -25.91 31.35 -4.52
CA ILE A 192 -25.27 30.21 -3.87
C ILE A 192 -25.00 29.14 -4.94
N ALA A 193 -23.75 28.73 -5.08
CA ALA A 193 -23.39 27.66 -6.00
C ALA A 193 -23.60 26.29 -5.34
N VAL A 194 -24.12 25.33 -6.09
CA VAL A 194 -24.38 23.98 -5.60
C VAL A 194 -23.25 23.05 -6.04
N ILE A 195 -22.69 22.30 -5.09
CA ILE A 195 -21.66 21.30 -5.33
C ILE A 195 -22.29 20.02 -5.91
N TRP A 196 -21.61 19.41 -6.88
CA TRP A 196 -22.02 18.18 -7.53
C TRP A 196 -20.81 17.32 -7.87
N THR A 197 -20.88 15.99 -7.74
CA THR A 197 -19.75 15.10 -8.04
C THR A 197 -19.89 14.34 -9.37
N GLY A 198 -21.08 14.37 -9.97
CA GLY A 198 -21.39 13.75 -11.25
C GLY A 198 -22.48 12.68 -11.15
N SER A 199 -22.41 11.68 -12.02
CA SER A 199 -23.31 10.52 -12.00
C SER A 199 -23.15 9.63 -10.77
N LYS A 200 -21.99 9.70 -10.12
CA LYS A 200 -21.52 8.84 -9.02
C LYS A 200 -20.68 9.66 -8.08
N VAL A 201 -20.38 9.12 -6.90
CA VAL A 201 -19.42 9.74 -5.98
C VAL A 201 -18.07 9.87 -6.67
N ILE A 202 -17.65 8.82 -7.41
CA ILE A 202 -16.43 8.83 -8.24
C ILE A 202 -16.83 8.60 -9.70
N SER A 203 -17.23 9.67 -10.38
CA SER A 203 -17.61 9.60 -11.79
C SER A 203 -16.45 9.23 -12.71
N ARG A 204 -16.64 8.19 -13.52
CA ARG A 204 -15.69 7.79 -14.57
C ARG A 204 -15.57 8.85 -15.67
N LYS A 205 -16.69 9.40 -16.12
CA LYS A 205 -16.79 10.48 -17.10
C LYS A 205 -17.88 11.47 -16.70
N LEU A 206 -17.73 12.72 -17.12
CA LEU A 206 -18.78 13.74 -17.08
C LEU A 206 -19.12 14.14 -18.52
N SER A 207 -20.41 14.26 -18.84
CA SER A 207 -20.89 14.68 -20.16
C SER A 207 -21.77 15.93 -20.03
N VAL A 208 -21.87 16.69 -21.13
CA VAL A 208 -22.74 17.87 -21.20
C VAL A 208 -24.20 17.49 -20.95
N ASP A 209 -24.66 16.37 -21.51
CA ASP A 209 -26.05 15.92 -21.34
C ASP A 209 -26.40 15.62 -19.88
N CYS A 210 -25.48 14.99 -19.14
CA CYS A 210 -25.67 14.71 -17.71
C CYS A 210 -25.70 16.02 -16.89
N LEU A 211 -24.84 16.99 -17.24
CA LEU A 211 -24.86 18.30 -16.59
C LEU A 211 -26.12 19.09 -16.91
N ALA A 212 -26.64 19.02 -18.14
CA ALA A 212 -27.86 19.73 -18.53
C ALA A 212 -29.08 19.30 -17.70
N GLU A 213 -29.19 18.00 -17.36
CA GLU A 213 -30.24 17.51 -16.45
C GLU A 213 -30.10 18.12 -15.05
N VAL A 214 -28.87 18.18 -14.53
CA VAL A 214 -28.55 18.76 -13.22
C VAL A 214 -28.79 20.27 -13.20
N GLU A 215 -28.36 20.98 -14.25
CA GLU A 215 -28.59 22.42 -14.43
C GLU A 215 -30.09 22.76 -14.45
N SER A 216 -30.90 21.90 -15.09
CA SER A 216 -32.34 22.06 -15.18
C SER A 216 -33.01 21.98 -13.81
N VAL A 217 -32.70 20.95 -13.01
CA VAL A 217 -33.32 20.77 -11.69
C VAL A 217 -32.78 21.77 -10.65
N LEU A 218 -31.49 22.09 -10.68
CA LEU A 218 -30.87 23.05 -9.76
C LEU A 218 -31.11 24.51 -10.15
N GLN A 219 -31.55 24.77 -11.38
CA GLN A 219 -31.75 26.11 -11.96
C GLN A 219 -30.47 26.97 -11.96
N ARG A 220 -29.29 26.33 -11.98
CA ARG A 220 -27.97 26.98 -11.99
C ARG A 220 -26.87 26.00 -12.40
N SER A 221 -25.80 26.51 -13.00
CA SER A 221 -24.61 25.71 -13.29
C SER A 221 -23.93 25.23 -11.99
N PRO A 222 -23.71 23.91 -11.81
CA PRO A 222 -23.10 23.37 -10.60
C PRO A 222 -21.60 23.67 -10.53
N LEU A 223 -21.04 23.59 -9.33
CA LEU A 223 -19.60 23.47 -9.10
C LEU A 223 -19.26 21.98 -8.95
N ILE A 224 -18.33 21.48 -9.77
CA ILE A 224 -17.89 20.09 -9.63
C ILE A 224 -16.95 19.96 -8.46
N TRP A 225 -17.28 19.06 -7.54
CA TRP A 225 -16.34 18.45 -6.60
C TRP A 225 -15.91 17.12 -7.20
N ASP A 226 -14.69 17.06 -7.73
CA ASP A 226 -14.24 15.91 -8.52
C ASP A 226 -13.44 14.94 -7.64
N ASN A 227 -13.97 13.73 -7.43
CA ASN A 227 -13.31 12.67 -6.66
C ASN A 227 -12.50 11.71 -7.55
N LEU A 228 -12.18 12.06 -8.81
CA LEU A 228 -11.42 11.19 -9.72
C LEU A 228 -10.09 10.68 -9.13
N HIS A 229 -9.47 11.44 -8.22
CA HIS A 229 -8.20 11.08 -7.59
C HIS A 229 -8.29 10.90 -6.08
N ALA A 230 -9.48 10.90 -5.49
CA ALA A 230 -9.67 10.59 -4.08
C ALA A 230 -9.35 9.12 -3.81
N ASN A 231 -8.67 8.80 -2.70
CA ASN A 231 -8.32 7.42 -2.32
C ASN A 231 -8.67 7.06 -0.86
N ASP A 232 -9.34 7.96 -0.14
CA ASP A 232 -9.77 7.78 1.25
C ASP A 232 -10.69 6.56 1.47
N TYR A 233 -11.41 6.13 0.44
CA TYR A 233 -12.28 4.96 0.47
C TYR A 233 -11.55 3.61 0.42
N ASP A 234 -10.26 3.57 0.02
CA ASP A 234 -9.45 2.34 -0.02
C ASP A 234 -7.96 2.66 0.13
N SER A 235 -7.43 2.41 1.34
CA SER A 235 -6.04 2.69 1.72
C SER A 235 -4.98 1.90 0.94
N ARG A 236 -5.37 0.91 0.13
CA ARG A 236 -4.47 0.17 -0.75
C ARG A 236 -4.40 0.75 -2.16
N ARG A 237 -5.17 1.81 -2.45
CA ARG A 237 -5.24 2.45 -3.77
C ARG A 237 -4.58 3.82 -3.74
N LEU A 238 -3.98 4.16 -4.87
CA LEU A 238 -3.30 5.43 -5.13
C LEU A 238 -3.51 5.79 -6.60
N PHE A 239 -3.70 7.08 -6.89
CA PHE A 239 -4.01 7.56 -8.24
C PHE A 239 -3.00 8.62 -8.70
N LEU A 240 -2.08 8.19 -9.56
CA LEU A 240 -1.02 9.02 -10.14
C LEU A 240 -1.25 9.29 -11.63
N GLY A 241 -2.36 8.81 -12.20
CA GLY A 241 -2.75 9.06 -13.59
C GLY A 241 -3.18 10.51 -13.84
N PRO A 242 -3.26 10.95 -15.11
CA PRO A 242 -3.68 12.30 -15.46
C PRO A 242 -5.18 12.51 -15.25
N PHE A 243 -5.58 13.76 -15.03
CA PHE A 243 -6.98 14.20 -15.06
C PHE A 243 -7.63 13.81 -16.39
N LYS A 244 -8.77 13.11 -16.36
CA LYS A 244 -9.36 12.47 -17.55
C LYS A 244 -10.89 12.35 -17.45
N GLY A 245 -11.55 12.27 -18.60
CA GLY A 245 -12.98 11.99 -18.70
C GLY A 245 -13.88 13.21 -18.47
N ARG A 246 -13.31 14.42 -18.49
CA ARG A 246 -14.02 15.70 -18.41
C ARG A 246 -13.61 16.53 -19.62
N GLU A 247 -14.45 16.60 -20.64
CA GLU A 247 -14.12 17.37 -21.85
C GLU A 247 -13.99 18.87 -21.51
N PRO A 248 -13.02 19.62 -22.08
CA PRO A 248 -12.85 21.04 -21.78
C PRO A 248 -14.10 21.91 -22.03
N GLN A 249 -14.97 21.48 -22.96
CA GLN A 249 -16.25 22.12 -23.24
C GLN A 249 -17.23 22.12 -22.06
N LEU A 250 -17.07 21.21 -21.08
CA LEU A 250 -17.90 21.22 -19.87
C LEU A 250 -17.79 22.54 -19.10
N ARG A 251 -16.70 23.28 -19.27
CA ARG A 251 -16.47 24.57 -18.59
C ARG A 251 -17.62 25.56 -18.79
N SER A 252 -18.31 25.56 -19.94
CA SER A 252 -19.43 26.48 -20.18
C SER A 252 -20.70 26.13 -19.39
N HIS A 253 -20.78 24.92 -18.83
CA HIS A 253 -21.90 24.40 -18.04
C HIS A 253 -21.59 24.32 -16.55
N LEU A 254 -20.48 24.93 -16.11
CA LEU A 254 -19.97 24.77 -14.76
C LEU A 254 -19.65 26.12 -14.12
N ARG A 255 -20.00 26.27 -12.84
CA ARG A 255 -19.54 27.37 -11.99
C ARG A 255 -18.04 27.23 -11.67
N GLY A 256 -17.56 26.00 -11.57
CA GLY A 256 -16.20 25.66 -11.22
C GLY A 256 -15.94 24.16 -11.19
N LEU A 257 -14.69 23.79 -10.96
CA LEU A 257 -14.24 22.41 -10.75
C LEU A 257 -13.12 22.40 -9.70
N LEU A 258 -13.37 21.78 -8.57
CA LEU A 258 -12.42 21.57 -7.47
C LEU A 258 -12.13 20.07 -7.37
N LEU A 259 -10.85 19.69 -7.49
CA LEU A 259 -10.43 18.29 -7.34
C LEU A 259 -10.24 17.97 -5.86
N ASN A 260 -10.85 16.87 -5.41
CA ASN A 260 -10.54 16.18 -4.17
C ASN A 260 -9.55 15.05 -4.49
N PRO A 261 -8.26 15.19 -4.13
CA PRO A 261 -7.22 14.30 -4.62
C PRO A 261 -6.85 13.23 -3.57
N ASN A 262 -5.70 12.57 -3.71
CA ASN A 262 -5.25 11.55 -2.77
C ASN A 262 -4.97 12.17 -1.39
N CYS A 263 -5.11 11.39 -0.33
CA CYS A 263 -4.72 11.77 1.03
C CYS A 263 -3.21 12.11 1.11
N GLU A 264 -2.39 11.31 0.46
CA GLU A 264 -0.94 11.47 0.37
C GLU A 264 -0.59 12.70 -0.46
N PHE A 265 0.00 13.70 0.17
CA PHE A 265 0.23 15.01 -0.44
C PHE A 265 1.13 14.95 -1.67
N GLU A 266 2.24 14.23 -1.58
CA GLU A 266 3.25 14.15 -2.65
C GLU A 266 2.72 13.37 -3.88
N ALA A 267 1.70 12.53 -3.70
CA ALA A 267 1.05 11.79 -4.79
C ALA A 267 0.20 12.69 -5.72
N ASN A 268 -0.08 13.92 -5.30
CA ASN A 268 -1.02 14.81 -5.99
C ASN A 268 -0.38 15.70 -7.06
N TYR A 269 0.92 15.59 -7.29
CA TYR A 269 1.62 16.41 -8.29
C TYR A 269 1.04 16.23 -9.71
N ILE A 270 0.96 14.98 -10.21
CA ILE A 270 0.41 14.70 -11.55
C ILE A 270 -1.09 15.03 -11.64
N PRO A 271 -1.96 14.59 -10.69
CA PRO A 271 -3.37 14.96 -10.70
C PRO A 271 -3.61 16.47 -10.83
N LEU A 272 -2.89 17.28 -10.04
CA LEU A 272 -3.09 18.73 -10.01
C LEU A 272 -2.45 19.45 -11.21
N HIS A 273 -1.28 19.02 -11.67
CA HIS A 273 -0.63 19.57 -12.86
C HIS A 273 -1.45 19.32 -14.13
N SER A 274 -1.98 18.11 -14.27
CA SER A 274 -2.84 17.73 -15.40
C SER A 274 -4.20 18.44 -15.36
N LEU A 275 -4.81 18.62 -14.18
CA LEU A 275 -5.97 19.49 -13.99
C LEU A 275 -5.69 20.93 -14.46
N ALA A 276 -4.54 21.49 -14.08
CA ALA A 276 -4.20 22.84 -14.49
C ALA A 276 -3.96 22.95 -16.01
N SER A 277 -3.41 21.90 -16.63
CA SER A 277 -3.29 21.81 -18.08
C SER A 277 -4.66 21.80 -18.77
N TRP A 278 -5.62 21.04 -18.23
CA TRP A 278 -7.03 21.06 -18.65
C TRP A 278 -7.66 22.45 -18.51
N TYR A 279 -7.44 23.10 -17.35
CA TYR A 279 -7.98 24.43 -17.05
C TYR A 279 -7.49 25.50 -18.04
N ARG A 280 -6.20 25.48 -18.40
CA ARG A 280 -5.61 26.43 -19.35
C ARG A 280 -6.13 26.26 -20.77
N THR A 281 -6.38 25.03 -21.21
CA THR A 281 -6.99 24.76 -22.53
C THR A 281 -8.37 25.42 -22.63
N GLY A 282 -9.17 25.37 -21.56
CA GLY A 282 -10.49 26.01 -21.52
C GLY A 282 -10.50 27.54 -21.48
N ILE A 283 -9.34 28.21 -21.34
CA ILE A 283 -9.23 29.68 -21.33
C ILE A 283 -8.90 30.26 -22.71
N LYS A 284 -8.22 29.50 -23.58
CA LYS A 284 -7.82 29.98 -24.92
C LYS A 284 -9.04 29.99 -25.85
N GLU A 285 -9.73 31.11 -25.94
CA GLU A 285 -10.74 31.35 -26.99
C GLU A 285 -10.06 31.32 -28.37
N ARG A 286 -10.52 30.37 -29.20
CA ARG A 286 -10.25 30.18 -30.65
C ARG A 286 -9.48 31.31 -31.34
N LYS A 287 -8.20 31.09 -31.70
CA LYS A 287 -7.60 31.72 -32.91
C LYS A 287 -6.49 30.94 -33.62
N ASP A 288 -5.93 29.86 -33.06
CA ASP A 288 -4.99 29.01 -33.81
C ASP A 288 -5.33 27.52 -33.61
N GLU A 289 -5.07 26.72 -34.64
CA GLU A 289 -5.41 25.30 -34.78
C GLU A 289 -4.91 24.43 -33.59
N GLU A 290 -5.76 23.48 -33.17
CA GLU A 290 -5.44 22.31 -32.32
C GLU A 290 -4.68 22.55 -31.00
N CYS A 291 -5.37 23.04 -29.96
CA CYS A 291 -4.89 22.87 -28.58
C CYS A 291 -5.92 22.11 -27.72
N GLU A 292 -6.42 20.98 -28.22
CA GLU A 292 -7.29 20.08 -27.46
C GLU A 292 -6.54 19.47 -26.26
N TYR A 293 -7.23 19.32 -25.13
CA TYR A 293 -6.65 18.67 -23.96
C TYR A 293 -6.43 17.18 -24.26
N CYS A 294 -5.19 16.71 -24.07
CA CYS A 294 -4.85 15.30 -24.25
C CYS A 294 -4.23 14.77 -22.94
N PRO A 295 -4.86 13.78 -22.28
CA PRO A 295 -4.35 13.21 -21.03
C PRO A 295 -2.91 12.71 -21.12
N ASP A 296 -2.51 12.09 -22.23
CA ASP A 296 -1.16 11.52 -22.40
C ASP A 296 -0.09 12.62 -22.54
N ARG A 297 -0.42 13.73 -23.23
CA ARG A 297 0.46 14.90 -23.31
C ARG A 297 0.57 15.59 -21.96
N ALA A 298 -0.56 15.75 -21.25
CA ALA A 298 -0.58 16.33 -19.90
C ALA A 298 0.22 15.50 -18.90
N LEU A 299 0.08 14.16 -18.94
CA LEU A 299 0.86 13.23 -18.14
C LEU A 299 2.36 13.36 -18.44
N SER A 300 2.74 13.41 -19.71
CA SER A 300 4.15 13.52 -20.10
C SER A 300 4.77 14.84 -19.64
N ALA A 301 4.03 15.95 -19.72
CA ALA A 301 4.46 17.24 -19.19
C ALA A 301 4.59 17.22 -17.66
N ALA A 302 3.59 16.69 -16.96
CA ALA A 302 3.60 16.57 -15.51
C ALA A 302 4.78 15.71 -15.02
N LEU A 303 5.05 14.58 -15.68
CA LEU A 303 6.19 13.71 -15.39
C LEU A 303 7.51 14.44 -15.57
N HIS A 304 7.68 15.17 -16.67
CA HIS A 304 8.91 15.92 -16.94
C HIS A 304 9.21 16.92 -15.81
N ASP A 305 8.20 17.64 -15.35
CA ASP A 305 8.35 18.63 -14.27
C ASP A 305 8.54 17.96 -12.91
N TRP A 306 7.76 16.91 -12.61
CA TRP A 306 7.83 16.22 -11.31
C TRP A 306 9.18 15.55 -11.06
N MET A 307 9.82 15.05 -12.12
CA MET A 307 11.17 14.46 -12.05
C MET A 307 12.22 15.41 -11.46
N GLN A 308 12.02 16.73 -11.60
CA GLN A 308 12.90 17.74 -11.00
C GLN A 308 12.66 17.88 -9.49
N GLU A 309 11.45 17.65 -8.99
CA GLU A 309 11.09 17.74 -7.58
C GLU A 309 11.35 16.43 -6.81
N LEU A 310 11.03 15.27 -7.42
CA LEU A 310 11.20 13.93 -6.84
C LEU A 310 12.63 13.66 -6.35
N ASN A 311 13.59 14.22 -7.05
CA ASN A 311 15.00 13.95 -6.88
C ASN A 311 15.72 15.02 -6.03
N GLN A 312 14.99 16.00 -5.50
CA GLN A 312 15.53 17.00 -4.58
C GLN A 312 15.29 16.59 -3.12
N PRO A 313 16.29 16.70 -2.22
CA PRO A 313 16.07 16.52 -0.79
C PRO A 313 15.04 17.52 -0.26
N LEU A 314 14.28 17.15 0.78
CA LEU A 314 13.48 18.13 1.51
C LEU A 314 14.39 19.22 2.07
N GLN A 315 14.16 20.45 1.62
CA GLN A 315 14.74 21.63 2.23
C GLN A 315 13.79 22.13 3.33
N ALA A 316 14.29 22.26 4.55
CA ALA A 316 13.55 22.89 5.64
C ALA A 316 13.32 24.37 5.31
N GLY A 317 12.06 24.77 5.12
CA GLY A 317 11.67 26.14 4.78
C GLY A 317 11.91 26.52 3.32
N ARG A 318 10.98 26.18 2.42
CA ARG A 318 10.95 26.70 1.04
C ARG A 318 10.69 28.22 1.06
N GLN A 319 11.74 29.03 1.18
CA GLN A 319 11.83 30.33 0.50
C GLN A 319 12.73 30.14 -0.71
N SER A 320 12.15 29.81 -1.86
CA SER A 320 12.93 29.59 -3.09
C SER A 320 13.06 30.89 -3.88
N THR A 321 14.27 31.44 -3.88
CA THR A 321 14.73 32.57 -4.69
C THR A 321 14.88 32.17 -6.17
N ARG A 322 13.76 32.00 -6.88
CA ARG A 322 13.78 31.77 -8.34
C ARG A 322 12.76 32.61 -9.13
N ALA A 323 12.43 33.81 -8.63
CA ALA A 323 11.65 34.80 -9.38
C ALA A 323 12.48 35.93 -10.03
N ASP A 324 13.72 36.20 -9.60
CA ASP A 324 14.47 37.39 -10.07
C ASP A 324 15.71 37.06 -10.92
N GLN A 325 15.55 36.25 -11.97
CA GLN A 325 16.53 36.20 -13.06
C GLN A 325 15.84 36.34 -14.40
N ARG A 326 15.25 37.51 -14.66
CA ARG A 326 14.99 38.05 -16.00
C ARG A 326 14.66 39.54 -15.95
N SER A 327 15.65 40.35 -15.59
CA SER A 327 15.66 41.79 -15.92
C SER A 327 17.10 42.33 -15.82
N SER A 328 17.80 42.32 -16.95
CA SER A 328 19.09 42.98 -17.09
C SER A 328 18.89 44.41 -17.59
N ALA A 329 19.09 45.41 -16.73
CA ALA A 329 19.40 46.79 -17.12
C ALA A 329 20.27 47.46 -16.03
N PRO A 330 21.22 48.34 -16.39
CA PRO A 330 22.34 48.69 -15.52
C PRO A 330 22.01 49.89 -14.63
N THR A 331 22.43 49.85 -13.36
CA THR A 331 22.39 51.02 -12.47
C THR A 331 23.78 51.40 -11.98
N THR A 332 24.06 52.68 -12.22
CA THR A 332 25.22 53.47 -11.83
C THR A 332 25.27 53.67 -10.31
N ARG A 333 26.48 53.62 -9.76
CA ARG A 333 26.83 53.89 -8.36
C ARG A 333 26.28 55.23 -7.87
N CYS A 334 25.74 55.27 -6.65
CA CYS A 334 26.05 56.35 -5.72
C CYS A 334 25.89 55.93 -4.25
N LYS A 335 26.66 56.63 -3.41
CA LYS A 335 27.14 56.28 -2.07
C LYS A 335 26.13 56.60 -0.95
N THR A 336 26.21 55.84 0.14
CA THR A 336 25.74 56.21 1.48
C THR A 336 26.55 57.36 2.08
N PRO A 337 26.00 58.05 3.09
CA PRO A 337 26.42 57.81 4.49
C PRO A 337 25.23 57.95 5.48
N ASP A 338 25.30 57.73 6.79
CA ASP A 338 26.05 56.92 7.76
C ASP A 338 25.51 57.38 9.14
N LYS A 339 25.53 56.50 10.17
CA LYS A 339 25.39 56.78 11.63
C LYS A 339 24.00 57.19 12.16
N SER A 340 23.58 56.91 13.40
CA SER A 340 24.05 56.22 14.63
C SER A 340 22.76 55.98 15.49
N ASP A 341 22.61 55.06 16.44
CA ASP A 341 23.33 54.88 17.71
C ASP A 341 22.84 53.57 18.38
N CYS A 342 23.74 52.91 19.11
CA CYS A 342 23.43 51.89 20.13
C CYS A 342 23.21 52.60 21.51
N PRO A 343 22.65 51.93 22.52
CA PRO A 343 23.51 51.14 23.40
C PRO A 343 22.92 49.80 23.91
N SER A 344 23.88 48.93 24.19
CA SER A 344 23.90 47.68 24.96
C SER A 344 23.07 47.64 26.25
N THR A 345 22.55 46.46 26.65
CA THR A 345 23.14 45.61 27.73
C THR A 345 22.27 44.38 28.11
N ILE A 346 22.96 43.25 28.37
CA ILE A 346 22.68 42.17 29.36
C ILE A 346 21.40 41.32 29.11
N ARG A 347 21.46 40.08 28.59
CA ARG A 347 22.04 38.81 29.10
C ARG A 347 21.33 38.26 30.34
N GLU A 348 20.32 37.39 30.14
CA GLU A 348 20.02 36.28 31.06
C GLU A 348 19.23 35.12 30.40
N THR A 349 19.88 33.95 30.42
CA THR A 349 19.35 32.60 30.65
C THR A 349 18.06 32.12 29.95
N SER A 350 18.22 31.34 28.87
CA SER A 350 17.20 30.36 28.46
C SER A 350 17.53 28.98 29.03
N ALA A 351 16.93 28.67 30.18
CA ALA A 351 16.84 27.30 30.67
C ALA A 351 15.97 26.49 29.68
N VAL A 352 16.57 25.49 29.05
CA VAL A 352 15.84 24.53 28.22
C VAL A 352 15.00 23.65 29.15
N ALA A 353 13.69 23.88 29.16
CA ALA A 353 12.74 23.01 29.85
C ALA A 353 12.78 21.62 29.20
N LYS A 354 13.25 20.62 29.95
CA LYS A 354 13.17 19.22 29.59
C LYS A 354 11.71 18.79 29.58
N LEU A 355 11.22 18.35 28.42
CA LEU A 355 9.96 17.62 28.29
C LEU A 355 10.02 16.32 29.13
N PRO A 356 8.95 15.96 29.85
CA PRO A 356 8.92 14.75 30.67
C PRO A 356 8.90 13.50 29.79
N VAL A 357 9.88 12.62 30.00
CA VAL A 357 9.92 11.26 29.46
C VAL A 357 9.02 10.38 30.33
N PHE A 358 7.95 9.82 29.76
CA PHE A 358 7.14 8.79 30.41
C PHE A 358 7.85 7.43 30.30
N PRO A 359 8.22 6.79 31.42
CA PRO A 359 8.75 5.43 31.38
C PRO A 359 7.60 4.43 31.26
N LEU A 360 7.52 3.73 30.13
CA LEU A 360 6.76 2.49 30.02
C LEU A 360 7.58 1.37 30.67
N ASN A 361 7.29 1.04 31.93
CA ASN A 361 7.75 -0.21 32.53
C ASN A 361 6.60 -0.92 33.26
N SER A 362 6.27 -2.08 32.70
CA SER A 362 5.96 -3.36 33.35
C SER A 362 5.55 -3.33 34.83
N SER A 363 4.29 -3.73 35.06
CA SER A 363 3.74 -4.16 36.34
C SER A 363 4.45 -5.40 36.90
N SER A 364 4.98 -5.29 38.12
CA SER A 364 5.25 -6.41 39.08
C SER A 364 3.97 -6.71 39.89
N PRO A 365 3.79 -7.81 40.69
CA PRO A 365 4.54 -8.12 41.95
C PRO A 365 4.53 -9.65 42.37
N PRO A 366 4.72 -10.09 43.65
CA PRO A 366 5.85 -9.91 44.59
C PRO A 366 6.43 -11.23 45.23
N SER A 367 7.48 -11.03 46.05
CA SER A 367 7.94 -11.77 47.25
C SER A 367 8.87 -13.01 47.17
N SER A 368 10.05 -12.84 47.80
CA SER A 368 11.12 -13.77 48.21
C SER A 368 10.74 -14.61 49.48
N PRO A 369 11.59 -15.48 50.10
CA PRO A 369 13.00 -15.88 49.84
C PRO A 369 13.33 -17.40 49.99
N THR A 370 14.51 -17.89 49.52
CA THR A 370 15.51 -18.63 50.36
C THR A 370 16.86 -18.88 49.67
N LYS A 371 17.90 -18.97 50.51
CA LYS A 371 19.36 -19.11 50.27
C LYS A 371 19.81 -20.47 49.72
N VAL A 372 20.97 -20.53 49.07
CA VAL A 372 22.25 -21.27 49.41
C VAL A 372 23.19 -21.12 48.19
N LYS A 373 24.29 -20.34 48.22
CA LYS A 373 25.68 -20.58 48.68
C LYS A 373 26.52 -21.61 47.87
N GLY A 374 27.66 -21.13 47.33
CA GLY A 374 28.83 -21.91 46.86
C GLY A 374 29.48 -21.23 45.62
N GLU A 375 30.50 -20.36 45.72
CA GLU A 375 31.96 -20.64 45.88
C GLU A 375 32.52 -21.48 44.71
N THR A 376 33.62 -21.20 44.00
CA THR A 376 34.68 -20.15 43.97
C THR A 376 35.51 -20.37 42.68
N GLU A 377 36.27 -19.35 42.25
CA GLU A 377 37.55 -19.44 41.50
C GLU A 377 37.53 -19.97 40.05
N GLY A 378 38.29 -19.44 39.09
CA GLY A 378 39.36 -18.46 39.10
C GLY A 378 40.27 -18.70 37.88
N ARG A 379 40.79 -17.62 37.30
CA ARG A 379 41.86 -17.51 36.26
C ARG A 379 41.50 -18.03 34.86
N GLY A 380 41.69 -17.29 33.77
CA GLY A 380 42.64 -16.21 33.49
C GLY A 380 43.77 -16.76 32.61
N GLY A 381 43.80 -16.36 31.33
CA GLY A 381 44.88 -16.75 30.42
C GLY A 381 44.62 -16.40 28.95
N GLU A 382 44.84 -15.13 28.59
CA GLU A 382 45.06 -14.70 27.21
C GLU A 382 46.36 -15.32 26.64
N LYS A 383 46.38 -15.68 25.35
CA LYS A 383 47.21 -14.97 24.34
C LYS A 383 47.15 -15.58 22.94
N LYS A 384 47.15 -14.63 21.99
CA LYS A 384 47.27 -14.70 20.53
C LYS A 384 48.60 -15.32 20.07
N SER A 385 48.59 -15.99 18.91
CA SER A 385 49.40 -15.61 17.72
C SER A 385 49.30 -16.60 16.55
N GLN A 386 49.00 -16.04 15.37
CA GLN A 386 49.09 -16.53 13.97
C GLN A 386 50.55 -16.84 13.51
N PRO A 387 50.86 -17.06 12.19
CA PRO A 387 50.32 -18.00 11.18
C PRO A 387 51.45 -18.66 10.31
N ASN A 388 51.04 -19.23 9.18
CA ASN A 388 51.77 -19.54 7.92
C ASN A 388 52.37 -20.95 7.74
N HIS A 389 51.86 -21.68 6.74
CA HIS A 389 52.62 -21.99 5.50
C HIS A 389 51.70 -22.58 4.40
N GLN A 390 51.87 -22.04 3.19
CA GLN A 390 51.49 -22.57 1.86
C GLN A 390 52.83 -22.88 1.12
N PRO A 391 52.91 -23.37 -0.14
CA PRO A 391 51.92 -23.99 -1.07
C PRO A 391 52.53 -25.19 -1.89
N GLN A 392 51.82 -25.61 -2.96
CA GLN A 392 52.21 -26.36 -4.21
C GLN A 392 51.35 -27.62 -4.40
N GLY A 393 50.86 -28.02 -5.58
CA GLY A 393 51.11 -27.63 -6.97
C GLY A 393 49.98 -28.13 -7.91
N SER A 394 50.25 -28.11 -9.22
CA SER A 394 49.30 -27.78 -10.30
C SER A 394 49.01 -28.88 -11.34
N ARG A 395 47.74 -28.97 -11.79
CA ARG A 395 47.17 -29.26 -13.16
C ARG A 395 47.37 -30.67 -13.79
N PRO A 396 46.53 -31.13 -14.78
CA PRO A 396 45.90 -30.38 -15.89
C PRO A 396 44.44 -30.74 -16.29
N SER A 397 44.00 -30.08 -17.36
CA SER A 397 42.65 -29.73 -17.86
C SER A 397 42.02 -30.63 -18.94
N ALA A 398 40.67 -30.58 -19.09
CA ALA A 398 39.85 -31.07 -20.21
C ALA A 398 38.60 -30.15 -20.44
N PRO A 399 37.91 -30.19 -21.60
CA PRO A 399 37.40 -29.01 -22.35
C PRO A 399 35.97 -28.50 -21.97
N PRO A 400 35.57 -27.27 -22.41
CA PRO A 400 34.39 -26.60 -21.87
C PRO A 400 33.09 -26.95 -22.61
N GLY A 401 32.11 -27.47 -21.87
CA GLY A 401 30.71 -27.51 -22.28
C GLY A 401 30.01 -26.17 -22.00
N ARG A 402 29.17 -25.73 -22.94
CA ARG A 402 28.36 -24.49 -22.86
C ARG A 402 27.45 -24.50 -21.63
N GLY A 403 27.84 -23.77 -20.60
CA GLY A 403 26.98 -23.43 -19.46
C GLY A 403 26.38 -22.03 -19.61
N GLN A 404 25.06 -21.94 -19.59
CA GLN A 404 24.33 -20.68 -19.43
C GLN A 404 24.80 -20.00 -18.13
N LYS A 405 25.34 -18.78 -18.25
CA LYS A 405 25.76 -17.97 -17.10
C LYS A 405 24.52 -17.54 -16.33
N ALA A 406 24.55 -17.78 -15.02
CA ALA A 406 23.68 -17.13 -14.05
C ALA A 406 23.75 -15.60 -14.25
N GLN A 407 22.59 -14.97 -14.39
CA GLN A 407 22.47 -13.52 -14.43
C GLN A 407 22.87 -12.97 -13.05
N GLY A 408 24.00 -12.25 -13.01
CA GLY A 408 24.50 -11.60 -11.80
C GLY A 408 23.61 -10.40 -11.45
N TRP A 409 23.34 -10.25 -10.15
CA TRP A 409 22.62 -9.11 -9.60
C TRP A 409 23.46 -7.84 -9.80
N VAL A 410 22.85 -6.77 -10.30
CA VAL A 410 23.48 -5.45 -10.35
C VAL A 410 23.47 -4.88 -8.93
N LEU A 411 24.64 -4.53 -8.40
CA LEU A 411 24.81 -3.90 -7.08
C LEU A 411 24.04 -2.56 -7.02
N CYS A 412 23.09 -2.43 -6.10
CA CYS A 412 22.51 -1.14 -5.71
C CYS A 412 23.42 -0.44 -4.68
N GLY A 413 24.57 0.06 -5.16
CA GLY A 413 25.56 0.79 -4.37
C GLY A 413 25.56 2.32 -4.54
N GLY A 414 24.49 2.91 -5.07
CA GLY A 414 24.39 4.36 -5.29
C GLY A 414 23.13 4.95 -4.64
N LYS A 415 23.24 6.17 -4.09
CA LYS A 415 22.07 6.98 -3.71
C LYS A 415 21.16 7.13 -4.94
N GLY A 416 20.12 6.31 -5.01
CA GLY A 416 19.35 6.08 -6.23
C GLY A 416 18.35 7.19 -6.45
N LEU A 417 18.66 8.11 -7.37
CA LEU A 417 17.68 9.00 -7.95
C LEU A 417 16.61 8.15 -8.66
N LEU A 418 15.34 8.49 -8.52
CA LEU A 418 14.27 7.83 -9.28
C LEU A 418 14.45 8.19 -10.76
N SER A 419 14.55 7.17 -11.62
CA SER A 419 14.60 7.34 -13.07
C SER A 419 13.21 7.57 -13.66
N GLU A 420 13.12 8.24 -14.81
CA GLU A 420 11.83 8.48 -15.48
C GLU A 420 11.10 7.17 -15.80
N THR A 421 11.83 6.12 -16.19
CA THR A 421 11.27 4.79 -16.45
C THR A 421 10.62 4.19 -15.21
N GLN A 422 11.23 4.34 -14.03
CA GLN A 422 10.67 3.87 -12.76
C GLN A 422 9.43 4.67 -12.35
N VAL A 423 9.44 5.99 -12.56
CA VAL A 423 8.26 6.82 -12.27
C VAL A 423 7.11 6.49 -13.23
N ARG A 424 7.40 6.26 -14.52
CA ARG A 424 6.39 5.79 -15.49
C ARG A 424 5.86 4.40 -15.12
N LEU A 425 6.70 3.50 -14.62
CA LEU A 425 6.26 2.22 -14.09
C LEU A 425 5.31 2.42 -12.90
N LEU A 426 5.69 3.26 -11.93
CA LEU A 426 4.86 3.59 -10.78
C LEU A 426 3.48 4.13 -11.20
N VAL A 427 3.44 5.13 -12.09
CA VAL A 427 2.17 5.67 -12.63
C VAL A 427 1.39 4.61 -13.40
N GLY A 428 2.08 3.75 -14.16
CA GLY A 428 1.47 2.65 -14.88
C GLY A 428 0.83 1.59 -13.97
N LEU A 429 1.31 1.48 -12.73
CA LEU A 429 0.78 0.58 -11.69
C LEU A 429 -0.31 1.25 -10.84
N TYR A 430 -0.22 2.57 -10.63
CA TYR A 430 -1.17 3.37 -9.84
C TYR A 430 -1.76 4.50 -10.70
N TYR A 431 -2.77 4.16 -11.50
CA TYR A 431 -3.26 5.05 -12.56
C TYR A 431 -4.54 5.81 -12.17
N LEU A 432 -5.72 5.27 -12.48
CA LEU A 432 -7.02 5.90 -12.20
C LEU A 432 -8.00 4.90 -11.55
N PRO A 433 -9.10 5.37 -10.94
CA PRO A 433 -10.05 4.50 -10.24
C PRO A 433 -10.73 3.44 -11.11
N HIS A 434 -10.92 3.75 -12.40
CA HIS A 434 -11.67 2.94 -13.36
C HIS A 434 -10.82 2.45 -14.53
N GLU A 435 -9.50 2.67 -14.48
CA GLU A 435 -8.58 2.37 -15.56
C GLU A 435 -7.17 2.10 -15.01
N HIS A 436 -6.58 0.98 -15.41
CA HIS A 436 -5.18 0.67 -15.14
C HIS A 436 -4.28 1.35 -16.18
N GLY A 437 -3.07 1.71 -15.76
CA GLY A 437 -2.05 2.17 -16.68
C GLY A 437 -1.44 1.00 -17.47
N PRO A 438 -0.62 1.28 -18.50
CA PRO A 438 -0.11 0.25 -19.42
C PRO A 438 0.64 -0.89 -18.74
N SER A 439 1.43 -0.60 -17.69
CA SER A 439 2.20 -1.61 -16.95
C SER A 439 1.29 -2.58 -16.20
N ALA A 440 0.29 -2.06 -15.48
CA ALA A 440 -0.68 -2.90 -14.77
C ALA A 440 -1.56 -3.71 -15.73
N GLN A 441 -2.03 -3.12 -16.83
CA GLN A 441 -2.82 -3.84 -17.84
C GLN A 441 -2.04 -5.03 -18.39
N LYS A 442 -0.77 -4.81 -18.79
CA LYS A 442 0.09 -5.87 -19.31
C LYS A 442 0.36 -6.96 -18.28
N LEU A 443 0.62 -6.59 -17.02
CA LEU A 443 0.80 -7.52 -15.91
C LEU A 443 -0.42 -8.43 -15.74
N LEU A 444 -1.60 -7.82 -15.59
CA LEU A 444 -2.85 -8.54 -15.34
C LEU A 444 -3.27 -9.42 -16.53
N GLN A 445 -3.07 -8.94 -17.76
CA GLN A 445 -3.34 -9.71 -18.98
C GLN A 445 -2.42 -10.93 -19.09
N ASP A 446 -1.10 -10.74 -18.95
CA ASP A 446 -0.14 -11.85 -19.05
C ASP A 446 -0.35 -12.85 -17.89
N LEU A 447 -0.58 -12.38 -16.65
CA LEU A 447 -0.89 -13.25 -15.51
C LEU A 447 -2.16 -14.08 -15.73
N THR A 448 -3.25 -13.44 -16.16
CA THR A 448 -4.52 -14.13 -16.42
C THR A 448 -4.36 -15.18 -17.51
N TRP A 449 -3.60 -14.85 -18.57
CA TRP A 449 -3.31 -15.78 -19.65
C TRP A 449 -2.44 -16.95 -19.19
N LEU A 450 -1.36 -16.69 -18.42
CA LEU A 450 -0.47 -17.73 -17.89
C LEU A 450 -1.22 -18.72 -17.00
N LYS A 451 -2.10 -18.19 -16.13
CA LYS A 451 -3.02 -18.96 -15.29
C LYS A 451 -3.93 -19.85 -16.13
N ALA A 452 -4.60 -19.31 -17.15
CA ALA A 452 -5.49 -20.08 -18.01
C ALA A 452 -4.76 -21.16 -18.83
N ASN A 453 -3.47 -20.95 -19.12
CA ASN A 453 -2.67 -21.80 -20.01
C ASN A 453 -1.57 -22.60 -19.29
N CYS A 454 -1.60 -22.72 -17.96
CA CYS A 454 -0.57 -23.42 -17.20
C CYS A 454 -0.50 -24.93 -17.52
N HIS A 455 -1.58 -25.52 -18.02
CA HIS A 455 -1.61 -26.91 -18.49
C HIS A 455 -0.56 -27.21 -19.58
N LEU A 456 -0.17 -26.19 -20.37
CA LEU A 456 0.85 -26.30 -21.41
C LEU A 456 2.22 -26.68 -20.85
N VAL A 457 2.51 -26.30 -19.60
CA VAL A 457 3.78 -26.54 -18.89
C VAL A 457 3.62 -27.52 -17.72
N SER A 458 2.51 -28.28 -17.66
CA SER A 458 2.30 -29.28 -16.61
C SER A 458 3.32 -30.43 -16.66
N ALA A 459 3.50 -31.12 -15.52
CA ALA A 459 4.47 -32.21 -15.37
C ALA A 459 4.27 -33.38 -16.35
N ASN A 460 3.05 -33.56 -16.87
CA ASN A 460 2.67 -34.64 -17.79
C ASN A 460 2.40 -34.18 -19.23
N SER A 461 2.90 -33.01 -19.63
CA SER A 461 2.63 -32.34 -20.92
C SER A 461 3.29 -32.97 -22.17
N LYS A 462 3.46 -34.31 -22.20
CA LYS A 462 4.17 -35.06 -23.27
C LYS A 462 3.62 -34.89 -24.70
N LYS A 463 2.48 -34.21 -24.90
CA LYS A 463 1.78 -34.02 -26.19
C LYS A 463 1.58 -32.56 -26.60
N THR A 464 2.16 -31.58 -25.89
CA THR A 464 1.96 -30.16 -26.20
C THR A 464 2.89 -29.66 -27.31
N PRO A 465 2.41 -28.89 -28.31
CA PRO A 465 3.26 -28.31 -29.35
C PRO A 465 4.35 -27.38 -28.77
N PRO A 466 5.64 -27.50 -29.20
CA PRO A 466 6.73 -26.67 -28.70
C PRO A 466 6.47 -25.16 -28.77
N LEU A 467 5.87 -24.68 -29.87
CA LEU A 467 5.54 -23.27 -30.07
C LEU A 467 4.65 -22.69 -28.97
N LYS A 468 3.69 -23.46 -28.45
CA LYS A 468 2.79 -23.01 -27.37
C LYS A 468 3.51 -22.96 -26.01
N ILE A 469 4.47 -23.86 -25.79
CA ILE A 469 5.33 -23.86 -24.61
C ILE A 469 6.23 -22.62 -24.65
N ASP A 470 6.83 -22.33 -25.81
CA ASP A 470 7.67 -21.15 -26.01
C ASP A 470 6.89 -19.84 -25.84
N GLU A 471 5.65 -19.79 -26.31
CA GLU A 471 4.75 -18.66 -26.03
C GLU A 471 4.53 -18.48 -24.52
N TRP A 472 4.19 -19.56 -23.80
CA TRP A 472 3.98 -19.51 -22.36
C TRP A 472 5.23 -19.04 -21.62
N ARG A 473 6.41 -19.60 -21.96
CA ARG A 473 7.70 -19.18 -21.38
C ARG A 473 8.04 -17.73 -21.71
N GLY A 474 7.70 -17.27 -22.92
CA GLY A 474 7.89 -15.88 -23.35
C GLY A 474 7.02 -14.90 -22.56
N ARG A 475 5.73 -15.23 -22.34
CA ARG A 475 4.84 -14.41 -21.50
C ARG A 475 5.28 -14.43 -20.03
N SER A 476 5.65 -15.60 -19.53
CA SER A 476 6.18 -15.79 -18.17
C SER A 476 7.40 -14.91 -17.94
N SER A 477 8.38 -14.93 -18.85
CA SER A 477 9.58 -14.10 -18.75
C SER A 477 9.29 -12.60 -18.67
N ARG A 478 8.25 -12.11 -19.39
CA ARG A 478 7.83 -10.71 -19.28
C ARG A 478 7.25 -10.36 -17.91
N VAL A 479 6.45 -11.25 -17.33
CA VAL A 479 5.91 -11.04 -15.99
C VAL A 479 7.03 -11.08 -14.94
N LEU A 480 7.94 -12.04 -15.04
CA LEU A 480 9.08 -12.14 -14.13
C LEU A 480 9.96 -10.87 -14.19
N SER A 481 10.23 -10.34 -15.39
CA SER A 481 10.94 -9.07 -15.57
C SER A 481 10.21 -7.90 -14.90
N LEU A 482 8.88 -7.82 -15.07
CA LEU A 482 8.10 -6.75 -14.45
C LEU A 482 8.06 -6.86 -12.91
N CYS A 483 8.03 -8.07 -12.35
CA CYS A 483 8.17 -8.28 -10.91
C CYS A 483 9.53 -7.81 -10.39
N GLU A 484 10.60 -7.99 -11.18
CA GLU A 484 11.93 -7.48 -10.85
C GLU A 484 11.98 -5.96 -10.92
N ASP A 485 11.37 -5.35 -11.94
CA ASP A 485 11.25 -3.89 -12.04
C ASP A 485 10.48 -3.30 -10.85
N ILE A 486 9.42 -3.96 -10.36
CA ILE A 486 8.67 -3.57 -9.14
C ILE A 486 9.58 -3.65 -7.90
N ALA A 487 10.38 -4.70 -7.74
CA ALA A 487 11.30 -4.82 -6.62
C ALA A 487 12.39 -3.73 -6.66
N GLN A 488 12.88 -3.39 -7.84
CA GLN A 488 13.84 -2.30 -8.04
C GLN A 488 13.22 -0.91 -7.80
N LEU A 489 11.97 -0.71 -8.20
CA LEU A 489 11.19 0.49 -7.90
C LEU A 489 11.07 0.69 -6.40
N HIS A 490 10.68 -0.35 -5.64
CA HIS A 490 10.62 -0.30 -4.18
C HIS A 490 11.98 0.12 -3.58
N CYS A 491 13.08 -0.53 -3.99
CA CYS A 491 14.43 -0.18 -3.52
C CYS A 491 14.78 1.29 -3.80
N SER A 492 14.44 1.79 -5.00
CA SER A 492 14.72 3.16 -5.42
C SER A 492 13.89 4.19 -4.66
N VAL A 493 12.63 3.89 -4.36
CA VAL A 493 11.78 4.73 -3.51
C VAL A 493 12.35 4.80 -2.10
N VAL A 494 12.73 3.67 -1.49
CA VAL A 494 13.32 3.62 -0.14
C VAL A 494 14.63 4.40 -0.02
N ASN A 495 15.47 4.30 -1.05
CA ASN A 495 16.76 5.00 -1.12
C ASN A 495 16.67 6.42 -1.71
N GLY A 496 15.44 6.89 -2.02
CA GLY A 496 15.20 8.18 -2.66
C GLY A 496 15.63 9.37 -1.80
N ALA A 497 16.04 10.45 -2.48
CA ALA A 497 16.49 11.68 -1.81
C ALA A 497 15.35 12.43 -1.11
N ASN A 498 14.15 12.43 -1.71
CA ASN A 498 12.97 13.07 -1.15
C ASN A 498 12.26 12.12 -0.16
N ARG A 499 12.42 12.39 1.14
CA ARG A 499 11.85 11.57 2.22
C ARG A 499 10.32 11.68 2.35
N ALA A 500 9.71 12.81 1.95
CA ALA A 500 8.26 12.97 1.99
C ALA A 500 7.62 12.05 0.96
N VAL A 501 8.16 12.05 -0.27
CA VAL A 501 7.74 11.13 -1.33
C VAL A 501 7.89 9.68 -0.88
N LEU A 502 8.99 9.32 -0.22
CA LEU A 502 9.11 7.98 0.34
C LEU A 502 7.96 7.67 1.30
N TYR A 503 7.76 8.46 2.35
CA TYR A 503 6.80 8.08 3.40
C TYR A 503 5.36 8.05 2.90
N ASP A 504 5.01 8.94 1.96
CA ASP A 504 3.69 8.93 1.30
C ASP A 504 3.51 7.70 0.40
N LEU A 505 4.56 7.28 -0.35
CA LEU A 505 4.43 6.19 -1.32
C LEU A 505 4.79 4.79 -0.76
N TYR A 506 5.51 4.72 0.36
CA TYR A 506 6.10 3.49 0.89
C TYR A 506 5.08 2.37 1.11
N PRO A 507 3.92 2.59 1.77
CA PRO A 507 2.95 1.53 2.02
C PRO A 507 2.47 0.86 0.73
N TYR A 508 2.26 1.65 -0.33
CA TYR A 508 1.78 1.18 -1.62
C TYR A 508 2.83 0.34 -2.35
N VAL A 509 4.03 0.89 -2.55
CA VAL A 509 5.10 0.17 -3.27
C VAL A 509 5.55 -1.08 -2.53
N TRP A 510 5.49 -1.08 -1.20
CA TRP A 510 5.80 -2.24 -0.38
C TRP A 510 4.74 -3.35 -0.51
N ASP A 511 3.44 -3.02 -0.44
CA ASP A 511 2.34 -3.99 -0.62
C ASP A 511 2.40 -4.65 -2.01
N LEU A 512 2.61 -3.84 -3.05
CA LEU A 512 2.72 -4.32 -4.42
C LEU A 512 3.96 -5.19 -4.62
N ARG A 513 5.11 -4.80 -4.05
CA ARG A 513 6.33 -5.62 -4.09
C ARG A 513 6.13 -6.98 -3.44
N ASN A 514 5.47 -7.04 -2.29
CA ASN A 514 5.20 -8.31 -1.60
C ASN A 514 4.24 -9.20 -2.40
N THR A 515 3.19 -8.61 -2.97
CA THR A 515 2.26 -9.33 -3.85
C THR A 515 2.98 -9.84 -5.11
N ALA A 516 3.84 -9.01 -5.71
CA ALA A 516 4.63 -9.38 -6.89
C ALA A 516 5.62 -10.52 -6.60
N LEU A 517 6.19 -10.59 -5.39
CA LEU A 517 7.05 -11.72 -4.99
C LEU A 517 6.29 -13.05 -4.92
N VAL A 518 5.08 -13.07 -4.37
CA VAL A 518 4.23 -14.28 -4.37
C VAL A 518 3.90 -14.69 -5.81
N ALA A 519 3.48 -13.72 -6.64
CA ALA A 519 3.16 -13.98 -8.05
C ALA A 519 4.37 -14.51 -8.82
N LYS A 520 5.56 -13.91 -8.64
CA LYS A 520 6.82 -14.37 -9.23
C LYS A 520 7.13 -15.81 -8.83
N ALA A 521 7.08 -16.12 -7.54
CA ALA A 521 7.33 -17.46 -7.03
C ALA A 521 6.35 -18.49 -7.60
N PHE A 522 5.07 -18.12 -7.68
CA PHE A 522 4.01 -18.98 -8.23
C PHE A 522 4.21 -19.26 -9.72
N ILE A 523 4.54 -18.24 -10.53
CA ILE A 523 4.79 -18.42 -11.97
C ILE A 523 6.01 -19.30 -12.22
N CYS A 524 7.10 -19.07 -11.47
CA CYS A 524 8.27 -19.94 -11.52
C CYS A 524 7.93 -21.38 -11.14
N TRP A 525 7.01 -21.58 -10.20
CA TRP A 525 6.55 -22.89 -9.80
C TRP A 525 5.67 -23.58 -10.85
N LEU A 526 4.80 -22.84 -11.56
CA LEU A 526 3.91 -23.41 -12.59
C LEU A 526 4.67 -24.16 -13.69
N ASP A 527 5.90 -23.75 -14.00
CA ASP A 527 6.75 -24.37 -15.01
C ASP A 527 7.23 -25.78 -14.58
N GLY A 528 6.48 -26.81 -15.00
CA GLY A 528 6.83 -28.22 -14.81
C GLY A 528 6.33 -28.87 -13.51
N ARG A 529 5.62 -28.15 -12.63
CA ARG A 529 5.24 -28.65 -11.28
C ARG A 529 3.73 -28.77 -11.02
N VAL A 530 2.91 -28.44 -12.01
CA VAL A 530 1.45 -28.68 -11.95
C VAL A 530 1.15 -30.14 -12.27
N LEU A 531 0.42 -30.83 -11.39
CA LEU A 531 -0.03 -32.21 -11.61
C LEU A 531 -1.19 -32.23 -12.62
N SER A 532 -1.19 -33.17 -13.57
CA SER A 532 -2.27 -33.29 -14.57
C SER A 532 -3.51 -34.00 -14.01
N ASP A 533 -4.68 -33.73 -14.61
CA ASP A 533 -6.00 -34.29 -14.28
C ASP A 533 -6.08 -35.84 -14.30
N SER A 534 -5.59 -36.51 -13.27
CA SER A 534 -5.88 -37.93 -13.02
C SER A 534 -6.94 -38.14 -11.91
N SER A 535 -7.41 -37.07 -11.25
CA SER A 535 -8.46 -37.16 -10.23
C SER A 535 -9.67 -36.27 -10.57
N THR A 536 -10.87 -36.78 -10.36
CA THR A 536 -12.15 -36.08 -10.60
C THR A 536 -12.49 -35.04 -9.51
N LEU A 537 -11.76 -35.05 -8.39
CA LEU A 537 -11.99 -34.18 -7.22
C LEU A 537 -10.98 -33.02 -7.10
N ALA A 538 -9.80 -33.13 -7.72
CA ALA A 538 -8.74 -32.12 -7.69
C ALA A 538 -8.29 -31.77 -9.11
N THR A 539 -9.18 -31.16 -9.89
CA THR A 539 -8.77 -30.55 -11.16
C THR A 539 -8.22 -29.15 -10.88
N TRP A 540 -7.10 -28.81 -11.53
CA TRP A 540 -6.56 -27.44 -11.53
C TRP A 540 -7.63 -26.43 -12.05
N ARG A 541 -8.53 -26.89 -12.92
CA ARG A 541 -9.73 -26.15 -13.37
C ARG A 541 -10.66 -25.74 -12.21
N ASN A 542 -10.81 -26.58 -11.19
CA ASN A 542 -11.62 -26.28 -10.00
C ASN A 542 -10.87 -25.40 -8.99
N CYS A 543 -9.53 -25.47 -8.92
CA CYS A 543 -8.71 -24.62 -8.05
C CYS A 543 -8.83 -23.14 -8.41
N PHE A 544 -9.03 -22.84 -9.70
CA PHE A 544 -9.22 -21.48 -10.20
C PHE A 544 -10.68 -21.05 -10.35
N HIS A 545 -11.66 -21.93 -10.09
CA HIS A 545 -13.08 -21.54 -10.11
C HIS A 545 -13.42 -20.56 -8.97
N TRP A 546 -12.60 -20.55 -7.91
CA TRP A 546 -12.69 -19.61 -6.77
C TRP A 546 -11.82 -18.36 -6.93
N CYS A 547 -10.81 -18.38 -7.80
CA CYS A 547 -10.07 -17.18 -8.18
C CYS A 547 -10.98 -16.37 -9.11
N GLY A 548 -11.65 -15.35 -8.56
CA GLY A 548 -12.74 -14.58 -9.16
C GLY A 548 -12.73 -14.54 -10.70
N LYS A 549 -13.86 -14.86 -11.33
CA LYS A 549 -14.06 -14.80 -12.79
C LYS A 549 -14.00 -13.37 -13.36
N THR A 550 -13.63 -12.38 -12.58
CA THR A 550 -13.82 -10.97 -12.90
C THR A 550 -12.54 -10.19 -12.61
N THR A 551 -11.74 -9.95 -13.64
CA THR A 551 -11.16 -8.61 -13.79
C THR A 551 -12.33 -7.65 -13.82
N GLY A 552 -12.36 -6.63 -12.95
CA GLY A 552 -13.52 -5.79 -12.66
C GLY A 552 -14.10 -4.96 -13.82
N ALA A 553 -13.68 -5.22 -15.06
CA ALA A 553 -14.06 -4.49 -16.25
C ALA A 553 -15.28 -5.06 -17.02
N ASP A 554 -15.63 -6.35 -16.89
CA ASP A 554 -16.50 -7.02 -17.88
C ASP A 554 -17.81 -7.65 -17.35
N GLN A 555 -18.17 -7.48 -16.07
CA GLN A 555 -19.42 -8.07 -15.54
C GLN A 555 -20.52 -7.01 -15.39
N LEU A 556 -21.41 -6.98 -16.40
CA LEU A 556 -22.68 -6.23 -16.51
C LEU A 556 -22.52 -4.72 -16.72
N GLY A 557 -23.20 -4.18 -17.73
CA GLY A 557 -23.18 -2.76 -18.14
C GLY A 557 -23.77 -1.76 -17.13
N VAL A 558 -23.68 -2.04 -15.83
CA VAL A 558 -23.94 -1.11 -14.74
C VAL A 558 -22.58 -0.67 -14.21
N GLU A 559 -22.18 0.58 -14.48
CA GLU A 559 -20.97 1.13 -13.89
C GLU A 559 -21.10 1.04 -12.36
N SER A 560 -20.18 0.35 -11.69
CA SER A 560 -20.14 0.22 -10.23
C SER A 560 -19.21 1.27 -9.63
N GLU A 561 -19.30 1.49 -8.32
CA GLU A 561 -18.36 2.38 -7.64
C GLU A 561 -16.98 1.68 -7.47
N PRO A 562 -15.85 2.40 -7.57
CA PRO A 562 -14.52 1.80 -7.56
C PRO A 562 -14.21 0.92 -6.35
N TRP A 563 -14.75 1.21 -5.17
CA TRP A 563 -14.53 0.45 -3.94
C TRP A 563 -15.17 -0.95 -3.95
N THR A 564 -15.96 -1.28 -4.96
CA THR A 564 -16.46 -2.65 -5.20
C THR A 564 -15.30 -3.63 -5.36
N PHE A 565 -14.17 -3.17 -5.92
CA PHE A 565 -12.94 -3.94 -6.09
C PHE A 565 -11.83 -3.35 -5.21
N LYS A 566 -11.54 -4.01 -4.08
CA LYS A 566 -10.56 -3.55 -3.09
C LYS A 566 -9.13 -3.91 -3.49
N GLY A 567 -8.17 -3.05 -3.14
CA GLY A 567 -6.74 -3.37 -3.19
C GLY A 567 -6.01 -2.97 -4.47
N GLY A 568 -6.69 -2.37 -5.45
CA GLY A 568 -6.08 -1.98 -6.73
C GLY A 568 -5.34 -3.14 -7.41
N VAL A 569 -4.18 -2.85 -8.02
CA VAL A 569 -3.37 -3.85 -8.73
C VAL A 569 -2.90 -4.97 -7.79
N SER A 570 -2.51 -4.66 -6.56
CA SER A 570 -2.15 -5.68 -5.58
C SER A 570 -3.32 -6.62 -5.28
N GLY A 571 -4.52 -6.07 -5.08
CA GLY A 571 -5.74 -6.83 -4.84
C GLY A 571 -6.10 -7.73 -6.02
N GLU A 572 -5.96 -7.25 -7.25
CA GLU A 572 -6.26 -8.06 -8.45
C GLU A 572 -5.21 -9.15 -8.69
N VAL A 573 -3.92 -8.86 -8.52
CA VAL A 573 -2.87 -9.89 -8.59
C VAL A 573 -3.10 -10.93 -7.48
N GLN A 574 -3.44 -10.51 -6.27
CA GLN A 574 -3.82 -11.37 -5.17
C GLN A 574 -4.99 -12.30 -5.57
N MET A 575 -6.06 -11.78 -6.16
CA MET A 575 -7.23 -12.57 -6.58
C MET A 575 -6.95 -13.55 -7.74
N LEU A 576 -5.85 -13.37 -8.47
CA LEU A 576 -5.39 -14.33 -9.49
C LEU A 576 -4.66 -15.54 -8.88
N LEU A 577 -4.27 -15.49 -7.61
CA LEU A 577 -3.60 -16.58 -6.89
C LEU A 577 -4.63 -17.53 -6.23
N PRO A 578 -4.36 -18.85 -6.19
CA PRO A 578 -5.22 -19.87 -5.57
C PRO A 578 -5.78 -19.55 -4.17
N ILE A 579 -5.03 -18.84 -3.34
CA ILE A 579 -5.40 -18.45 -1.96
C ILE A 579 -5.72 -16.94 -1.84
N GLY A 580 -6.02 -16.27 -2.96
CA GLY A 580 -6.23 -14.84 -3.04
C GLY A 580 -7.35 -14.28 -2.15
N SER A 581 -8.35 -15.09 -1.82
CA SER A 581 -9.44 -14.70 -0.91
C SER A 581 -9.02 -14.58 0.55
N SER A 582 -7.86 -15.13 0.94
CA SER A 582 -7.33 -15.06 2.31
C SER A 582 -6.70 -13.70 2.60
N SER A 583 -7.50 -12.73 3.04
CA SER A 583 -7.04 -11.36 3.29
C SER A 583 -5.90 -11.28 4.32
N ASP A 584 -5.87 -12.20 5.29
CA ASP A 584 -4.87 -12.30 6.35
C ASP A 584 -3.46 -12.64 5.82
N LEU A 585 -3.34 -13.31 4.68
CA LEU A 585 -2.05 -13.67 4.09
C LEU A 585 -1.39 -12.52 3.31
N PHE A 586 -2.18 -11.53 2.88
CA PHE A 586 -1.73 -10.41 2.05
C PHE A 586 -1.79 -9.08 2.79
N THR A 587 -2.82 -8.86 3.61
CA THR A 587 -3.08 -7.56 4.24
C THR A 587 -2.41 -7.48 5.59
N HIS A 588 -1.37 -6.64 5.68
CA HIS A 588 -0.68 -6.34 6.93
C HIS A 588 0.04 -4.99 6.79
N PRO A 589 0.27 -4.26 7.90
CA PRO A 589 0.93 -2.96 7.83
C PRO A 589 2.40 -3.11 7.41
N PRO A 590 2.95 -2.14 6.66
CA PRO A 590 4.38 -2.11 6.36
C PRO A 590 5.21 -1.94 7.65
N PRO A 591 6.49 -2.34 7.65
CA PRO A 591 7.36 -2.09 8.78
C PRO A 591 7.53 -0.58 9.01
N LEU A 592 7.65 -0.17 10.28
CA LEU A 592 7.83 1.25 10.65
C LEU A 592 9.06 1.88 10.01
N PHE A 593 10.11 1.08 9.79
CA PHE A 593 11.35 1.52 9.17
C PHE A 593 11.49 0.89 7.79
N PRO A 594 11.43 1.71 6.72
CA PRO A 594 11.65 1.22 5.36
C PRO A 594 13.02 0.57 5.20
N THR A 595 13.07 -0.55 4.49
CA THR A 595 14.30 -1.27 4.17
C THR A 595 14.46 -1.43 2.67
N SER A 596 15.67 -1.18 2.16
CA SER A 596 16.00 -1.33 0.74
C SER A 596 16.56 -2.71 0.41
N ARG A 597 16.66 -3.61 1.40
CA ARG A 597 17.18 -4.97 1.18
C ARG A 597 16.29 -5.72 0.21
N LEU A 598 16.88 -6.19 -0.88
CA LEU A 598 16.19 -6.99 -1.89
C LEU A 598 16.11 -8.45 -1.44
N TYR A 599 14.94 -9.03 -1.66
CA TYR A 599 14.69 -10.45 -1.43
C TYR A 599 14.05 -11.05 -2.68
N ASN A 600 14.34 -12.33 -2.92
CA ASN A 600 13.74 -13.11 -3.98
C ASN A 600 13.21 -14.43 -3.42
N ILE A 601 12.07 -14.88 -3.94
CA ILE A 601 11.49 -16.17 -3.59
C ILE A 601 11.41 -16.99 -4.87
N ARG A 602 11.99 -18.18 -4.84
CA ARG A 602 12.00 -19.08 -6.00
C ARG A 602 11.87 -20.54 -5.59
N PRO A 603 11.41 -21.39 -6.52
CA PRO A 603 11.42 -22.83 -6.27
C PRO A 603 12.85 -23.38 -6.08
N TYR A 604 12.96 -24.45 -5.29
CA TYR A 604 14.22 -25.13 -5.00
C TYR A 604 14.89 -25.75 -6.22
N HIS A 605 16.23 -25.71 -6.22
CA HIS A 605 17.12 -26.43 -7.12
C HIS A 605 18.13 -27.28 -6.35
N SER A 606 18.55 -28.42 -6.93
CA SER A 606 19.48 -29.35 -6.27
C SER A 606 20.81 -28.74 -5.82
N LYS A 607 21.27 -27.68 -6.49
CA LYS A 607 22.45 -26.90 -6.11
C LYS A 607 22.31 -26.17 -4.76
N ASP A 608 21.09 -25.86 -4.34
CA ASP A 608 20.82 -25.10 -3.12
C ASP A 608 21.02 -25.97 -1.86
N LYS A 609 21.05 -27.31 -2.01
CA LYS A 609 21.11 -28.28 -0.89
C LYS A 609 22.21 -27.95 0.12
N LEU A 610 23.42 -27.69 -0.36
CA LEU A 610 24.58 -27.44 0.49
C LEU A 610 24.41 -26.16 1.34
N GLU A 611 23.85 -25.12 0.73
CA GLU A 611 23.63 -23.84 1.39
C GLU A 611 22.52 -23.93 2.45
N LEU A 612 21.42 -24.63 2.13
CA LEU A 612 20.34 -24.87 3.08
C LEU A 612 20.78 -25.73 4.27
N TYR A 613 21.64 -26.72 4.03
CA TYR A 613 22.18 -27.57 5.11
C TYR A 613 23.05 -26.74 6.06
N ARG A 614 23.86 -25.81 5.53
CA ARG A 614 24.61 -24.85 6.34
C ARG A 614 23.68 -23.95 7.16
N MET A 615 22.64 -23.40 6.53
CA MET A 615 21.67 -22.50 7.18
C MET A 615 20.98 -23.21 8.36
N VAL A 616 20.45 -24.41 8.16
CA VAL A 616 19.73 -25.13 9.22
C VAL A 616 20.69 -25.64 10.31
N ARG A 617 21.92 -26.01 9.97
CA ARG A 617 22.96 -26.29 10.96
C ARG A 617 23.25 -25.07 11.84
N GLN A 618 23.35 -23.88 11.26
CA GLN A 618 23.52 -22.63 11.99
C GLN A 618 22.35 -22.34 12.94
N LEU A 619 21.11 -22.52 12.47
CA LEU A 619 19.92 -22.37 13.31
C LEU A 619 19.91 -23.37 14.47
N HIS A 620 20.24 -24.63 14.20
CA HIS A 620 20.31 -25.68 15.21
C HIS A 620 21.34 -25.38 16.30
N LEU A 621 22.54 -24.94 15.92
CA LEU A 621 23.61 -24.59 16.86
C LEU A 621 23.20 -23.41 17.77
N ARG A 622 22.48 -22.41 17.24
CA ARG A 622 21.97 -21.29 18.03
C ARG A 622 20.96 -21.73 19.08
N THR A 623 20.06 -22.64 18.73
CA THR A 623 19.06 -23.16 19.68
C THR A 623 19.71 -23.97 20.81
N GLN A 624 20.81 -24.68 20.53
CA GLN A 624 21.53 -25.48 21.53
C GLN A 624 22.56 -24.67 22.36
N GLY A 625 22.80 -23.40 22.06
CA GLY A 625 23.75 -22.55 22.80
C GLY A 625 25.21 -23.00 22.74
N GLY A 626 25.57 -23.88 21.79
CA GLY A 626 26.89 -24.53 21.71
C GLY A 626 27.85 -23.87 20.71
N GLN A 627 29.16 -23.96 20.97
CA GLN A 627 30.19 -23.70 19.96
C GLN A 627 30.24 -24.85 18.93
N GLU A 628 30.76 -24.58 17.72
CA GLU A 628 30.96 -25.61 16.69
C GLU A 628 31.87 -26.74 17.21
N SER A 629 31.29 -27.80 17.78
CA SER A 629 31.99 -29.07 17.90
C SER A 629 32.23 -29.60 16.49
N SER A 630 33.45 -30.07 16.22
CA SER A 630 33.83 -30.77 14.98
C SER A 630 32.97 -32.02 14.81
N ALA A 631 31.73 -31.87 14.32
CA ALA A 631 30.84 -32.97 14.03
C ALA A 631 31.47 -33.82 12.92
N SER A 632 31.61 -35.12 13.14
CA SER A 632 32.08 -36.09 12.13
C SER A 632 31.20 -36.09 10.87
N HIS A 633 29.96 -35.63 10.99
CA HIS A 633 28.98 -35.53 9.90
C HIS A 633 28.34 -34.14 9.86
N PRO A 634 28.84 -33.20 9.03
CA PRO A 634 28.29 -31.85 8.94
C PRO A 634 26.87 -31.80 8.34
N ASP A 635 26.48 -32.84 7.57
CA ASP A 635 25.19 -32.88 6.87
C ASP A 635 24.03 -33.39 7.73
N ILE A 636 24.29 -34.07 8.86
CA ILE A 636 23.27 -34.84 9.60
C ILE A 636 22.05 -34.01 10.00
N VAL A 637 22.27 -32.76 10.40
CA VAL A 637 21.19 -31.84 10.76
C VAL A 637 20.31 -31.51 9.54
N GLY A 638 20.94 -31.27 8.39
CA GLY A 638 20.25 -30.99 7.13
C GLY A 638 19.54 -32.22 6.56
N ASP A 639 20.17 -33.39 6.65
CA ASP A 639 19.58 -34.67 6.24
C ASP A 639 18.35 -35.00 7.09
N ARG A 640 18.36 -34.73 8.40
CA ARG A 640 17.19 -34.90 9.25
C ARG A 640 16.09 -33.87 8.96
N CYS A 641 16.45 -32.58 8.91
CA CYS A 641 15.48 -31.49 8.91
C CYS A 641 14.85 -31.20 7.54
N LEU A 642 15.65 -31.28 6.48
CA LEU A 642 15.25 -30.86 5.13
C LEU A 642 15.34 -32.01 4.11
N GLY A 643 16.30 -32.93 4.30
CA GLY A 643 16.63 -34.00 3.36
C GLY A 643 15.45 -34.75 2.76
N PRO A 644 14.52 -35.31 3.56
CA PRO A 644 13.34 -36.00 3.07
C PRO A 644 12.53 -35.18 2.07
N CYS A 645 12.24 -33.91 2.39
CA CYS A 645 11.44 -33.06 1.54
C CYS A 645 12.20 -32.67 0.26
N LEU A 646 13.48 -32.29 0.39
CA LEU A 646 14.30 -31.92 -0.76
C LEU A 646 14.50 -33.09 -1.74
N ALA A 647 14.49 -34.34 -1.26
CA ALA A 647 14.64 -35.53 -2.08
C ALA A 647 13.31 -36.04 -2.66
N LEU A 648 12.22 -36.01 -1.88
CA LEU A 648 10.97 -36.67 -2.23
C LEU A 648 9.88 -35.73 -2.74
N CYS A 649 9.88 -34.47 -2.34
CA CYS A 649 8.92 -33.46 -2.79
C CYS A 649 9.58 -32.09 -3.10
N PRO A 650 10.64 -32.05 -3.93
CA PRO A 650 11.33 -30.81 -4.28
C PRO A 650 10.43 -29.75 -4.95
N GLU A 651 9.30 -30.17 -5.51
CA GLU A 651 8.30 -29.32 -6.14
C GLU A 651 7.59 -28.37 -5.15
N TYR A 652 7.53 -28.72 -3.86
CA TYR A 652 6.94 -27.90 -2.78
C TYR A 652 8.00 -27.28 -1.87
N CYS A 653 9.22 -27.12 -2.37
CA CYS A 653 10.31 -26.49 -1.64
C CYS A 653 10.60 -25.12 -2.27
N PHE A 654 10.53 -24.06 -1.46
CA PHE A 654 10.83 -22.69 -1.88
C PHE A 654 11.97 -22.12 -1.06
N ILE A 655 12.84 -21.36 -1.73
CA ILE A 655 14.00 -20.71 -1.15
C ILE A 655 13.74 -19.22 -1.10
N LEU A 656 14.08 -18.63 0.04
CA LEU A 656 14.19 -17.20 0.23
C LEU A 656 15.67 -16.83 0.20
N GLU A 657 16.03 -15.96 -0.73
CA GLU A 657 17.39 -15.46 -0.90
C GLU A 657 17.41 -13.92 -0.87
N ASP A 658 18.53 -13.39 -0.40
CA ASP A 658 18.89 -11.98 -0.51
C ASP A 658 20.29 -11.84 -1.15
N GLU A 659 20.84 -10.63 -1.12
CA GLU A 659 22.14 -10.31 -1.72
C GLU A 659 23.32 -11.15 -1.17
N LEU A 660 23.18 -11.74 0.02
CA LEU A 660 24.20 -12.58 0.67
C LEU A 660 24.02 -14.09 0.39
N GLY A 661 22.89 -14.51 -0.18
CA GLY A 661 22.55 -15.91 -0.43
C GLY A 661 21.22 -16.33 0.20
N ALA A 662 21.06 -17.64 0.41
CA ALA A 662 19.86 -18.22 1.00
C ALA A 662 19.74 -17.84 2.48
N CYS A 663 18.66 -17.17 2.83
CA CYS A 663 18.36 -16.71 4.18
C CYS A 663 17.05 -17.27 4.76
N GLY A 664 16.33 -18.09 3.98
CA GLY A 664 15.24 -18.90 4.48
C GLY A 664 14.78 -19.96 3.49
N CYS A 665 13.98 -20.90 3.97
CA CYS A 665 13.30 -21.87 3.14
C CYS A 665 11.96 -22.29 3.76
N VAL A 666 11.02 -22.65 2.89
CA VAL A 666 9.79 -23.34 3.30
C VAL A 666 9.66 -24.63 2.50
N LEU A 667 9.32 -25.70 3.19
CA LEU A 667 9.16 -27.04 2.63
C LEU A 667 7.73 -27.48 2.86
N GLY A 668 7.11 -28.03 1.84
CA GLY A 668 5.78 -28.63 1.93
C GLY A 668 5.76 -30.10 1.54
N ILE A 669 4.79 -30.80 2.09
CA ILE A 669 4.40 -32.16 1.73
C ILE A 669 2.95 -32.08 1.32
N LEU A 670 2.61 -32.49 0.10
CA LEU A 670 1.22 -32.47 -0.38
C LEU A 670 0.34 -33.49 0.34
N ASP A 671 0.82 -34.74 0.42
CA ASP A 671 0.11 -35.87 1.03
C ASP A 671 1.05 -36.60 1.99
N VAL A 672 0.81 -36.43 3.29
CA VAL A 672 1.67 -36.95 4.36
C VAL A 672 1.74 -38.48 4.34
N ARG A 673 0.66 -39.19 4.01
CA ARG A 673 0.65 -40.67 3.99
C ARG A 673 1.55 -41.23 2.89
N SER A 674 1.43 -40.67 1.70
CA SER A 674 2.21 -41.05 0.52
C SER A 674 3.68 -40.70 0.71
N PHE A 675 3.95 -39.54 1.33
CA PHE A 675 5.30 -39.13 1.70
C PHE A 675 5.93 -40.08 2.73
N ALA A 676 5.23 -40.41 3.82
CA ALA A 676 5.74 -41.31 4.86
C ALA A 676 6.12 -42.69 4.28
N LYS A 677 5.27 -43.26 3.40
CA LYS A 677 5.58 -44.52 2.70
C LYS A 677 6.85 -44.42 1.86
N ARG A 678 7.00 -43.34 1.07
CA ARG A 678 8.19 -43.11 0.24
C ARG A 678 9.45 -42.87 1.09
N CYS A 679 9.31 -42.15 2.20
CA CYS A 679 10.39 -41.89 3.15
C CYS A 679 10.92 -43.19 3.75
N GLN A 680 10.04 -44.06 4.24
CA GLN A 680 10.40 -45.36 4.78
C GLN A 680 11.02 -46.30 3.72
N ALA A 681 10.51 -46.27 2.49
CA ALA A 681 10.98 -47.15 1.43
C ALA A 681 12.33 -46.72 0.82
N SER A 682 12.68 -45.44 0.83
CA SER A 682 13.83 -44.93 0.07
C SER A 682 14.79 -44.02 0.85
N TRP A 683 14.27 -43.11 1.67
CA TRP A 683 15.11 -42.15 2.40
C TRP A 683 15.74 -42.77 3.65
N MET A 684 14.95 -43.46 4.47
CA MET A 684 15.45 -44.06 5.71
C MET A 684 16.52 -45.14 5.46
N PRO A 685 16.40 -46.03 4.46
CA PRO A 685 17.48 -46.95 4.11
C PRO A 685 18.78 -46.21 3.72
N ALA A 686 18.68 -45.19 2.87
CA ALA A 686 19.84 -44.40 2.46
C ALA A 686 20.51 -43.66 3.63
N MET A 687 19.73 -43.21 4.62
CA MET A 687 20.27 -42.59 5.83
C MET A 687 20.95 -43.59 6.76
N ARG A 688 20.44 -44.82 6.87
CA ARG A 688 21.11 -45.90 7.64
C ARG A 688 22.44 -46.30 7.02
N ASP A 689 22.52 -46.29 5.69
CA ASP A 689 23.78 -46.53 4.97
C ASP A 689 24.77 -45.37 5.17
N LYS A 690 24.29 -44.12 5.13
CA LYS A 690 25.10 -42.92 5.36
C LYS A 690 25.59 -42.80 6.81
N TYR A 691 24.78 -43.23 7.77
CA TYR A 691 25.01 -43.11 9.21
C TYR A 691 24.83 -44.45 9.94
N PRO A 692 25.81 -45.37 9.86
CA PRO A 692 25.69 -46.69 10.46
C PRO A 692 25.63 -46.62 11.99
N PRO A 693 24.70 -47.33 12.65
CA PRO A 693 24.44 -47.21 14.09
C PRO A 693 25.56 -47.74 15.01
N LYS A 694 26.61 -48.39 14.47
CA LYS A 694 27.63 -49.11 15.26
C LYS A 694 29.07 -48.91 14.74
N GLY A 695 29.50 -47.65 14.59
CA GLY A 695 30.92 -47.30 14.43
C GLY A 695 31.51 -46.78 15.74
N GLY A 696 32.60 -47.35 16.24
CA GLY A 696 33.19 -47.04 17.56
C GLY A 696 33.75 -45.61 17.78
N ASN A 697 33.46 -44.66 16.89
CA ASN A 697 33.91 -43.26 16.95
C ASN A 697 32.76 -42.24 16.71
N THR A 698 31.49 -42.66 16.76
CA THR A 698 30.36 -41.75 16.53
C THR A 698 30.09 -40.89 17.78
N HIS A 699 30.14 -39.56 17.62
CA HIS A 699 29.92 -38.60 18.72
C HIS A 699 28.49 -38.75 19.30
N PRO A 700 28.27 -38.62 20.63
CA PRO A 700 26.95 -38.77 21.26
C PRO A 700 25.82 -37.99 20.58
N ASN A 701 26.06 -36.70 20.30
CA ASN A 701 25.10 -35.83 19.60
C ASN A 701 24.67 -36.36 18.22
N THR A 702 25.55 -37.10 17.53
CA THR A 702 25.22 -37.71 16.23
C THR A 702 24.28 -38.91 16.40
N GLN A 703 24.46 -39.71 17.46
CA GLN A 703 23.56 -40.83 17.76
C GLN A 703 22.17 -40.34 18.16
N ASP A 704 22.08 -39.30 18.98
CA ASP A 704 20.80 -38.68 19.37
C ASP A 704 20.04 -38.14 18.14
N LEU A 705 20.74 -37.51 17.19
CA LEU A 705 20.14 -37.01 15.96
C LEU A 705 19.65 -38.13 15.03
N ILE A 706 20.34 -39.28 15.00
CA ILE A 706 19.88 -40.47 14.24
C ILE A 706 18.62 -41.03 14.88
N GLN A 707 18.58 -41.16 16.21
CA GLN A 707 17.40 -41.63 16.92
C GLN A 707 16.20 -40.70 16.69
N LEU A 708 16.40 -39.38 16.82
CA LEU A 708 15.35 -38.39 16.57
C LEU A 708 14.85 -38.43 15.12
N MET A 709 15.70 -38.76 14.14
CA MET A 709 15.28 -38.92 12.74
C MET A 709 14.37 -40.14 12.52
N GLU A 710 14.55 -41.20 13.30
CA GLU A 710 13.63 -42.35 13.30
C GLU A 710 12.32 -42.02 14.03
N GLU A 711 12.37 -41.25 15.11
CA GLU A 711 11.20 -40.74 15.84
C GLU A 711 10.39 -39.68 15.07
N ASP A 712 11.02 -39.00 14.10
CA ASP A 712 10.41 -38.04 13.15
C ASP A 712 9.43 -38.66 12.16
N GLN A 713 9.32 -39.99 12.10
CA GLN A 713 8.42 -40.73 11.20
C GLN A 713 7.06 -41.11 11.85
N GLY A 714 6.61 -40.39 12.88
CA GLY A 714 5.38 -40.70 13.60
C GLY A 714 4.11 -40.65 12.73
N GLU A 715 3.16 -41.55 13.00
CA GLU A 715 1.84 -41.56 12.35
C GLU A 715 0.93 -40.49 12.97
N TYR A 716 0.24 -39.74 12.11
CA TYR A 716 -0.75 -38.74 12.52
C TYR A 716 -2.16 -39.34 12.52
N PRO A 717 -3.06 -38.92 13.43
CA PRO A 717 -4.44 -39.39 13.46
C PRO A 717 -5.17 -39.13 12.13
N ASP A 718 -6.02 -40.08 11.73
CA ASP A 718 -6.82 -39.96 10.49
C ASP A 718 -7.70 -38.71 10.48
N SER A 719 -8.20 -38.28 11.65
CA SER A 719 -8.99 -37.06 11.82
C SER A 719 -8.22 -35.79 11.47
N LEU A 720 -6.92 -35.71 11.79
CA LEU A 720 -6.06 -34.60 11.41
C LEU A 720 -5.84 -34.60 9.89
N ILE A 721 -5.40 -35.74 9.36
CA ILE A 721 -5.03 -35.88 7.94
C ILE A 721 -6.22 -35.72 7.01
N TYR A 722 -7.44 -36.03 7.47
CA TYR A 722 -8.66 -35.82 6.70
C TYR A 722 -8.89 -34.34 6.34
N HIS A 723 -8.67 -33.43 7.28
CA HIS A 723 -8.82 -31.99 7.06
C HIS A 723 -7.52 -31.31 6.59
N PHE A 724 -6.37 -31.81 7.03
CA PHE A 724 -5.05 -31.25 6.77
C PHE A 724 -4.13 -32.31 6.16
N PRO A 725 -4.33 -32.69 4.88
CA PRO A 725 -3.54 -33.73 4.22
C PRO A 725 -2.08 -33.32 4.00
N SER A 726 -1.81 -32.01 3.99
CA SER A 726 -0.49 -31.44 3.76
C SER A 726 0.23 -31.06 5.05
N GLN A 727 1.56 -31.10 5.02
CA GLN A 727 2.41 -30.63 6.12
C GLN A 727 3.40 -29.58 5.60
N LEU A 728 3.78 -28.61 6.44
CA LEU A 728 4.82 -27.65 6.12
C LEU A 728 5.88 -27.52 7.21
N ARG A 729 7.04 -27.00 6.81
CA ARG A 729 8.12 -26.56 7.68
C ARG A 729 8.70 -25.24 7.15
N LEU A 730 8.83 -24.26 8.03
CA LEU A 730 9.39 -22.93 7.72
C LEU A 730 10.62 -22.67 8.59
N ASP A 731 11.75 -22.42 7.95
CA ASP A 731 13.01 -22.04 8.58
C ASP A 731 13.55 -20.76 7.94
N ALA A 732 13.90 -19.77 8.76
CA ALA A 732 14.46 -18.50 8.31
C ALA A 732 15.52 -18.01 9.30
N LEU A 733 16.54 -17.33 8.79
CA LEU A 733 17.56 -16.70 9.63
C LEU A 733 16.96 -15.52 10.42
N PRO A 734 17.32 -15.33 11.70
CA PRO A 734 16.80 -14.22 12.50
C PRO A 734 17.30 -12.84 12.05
N GLU A 735 18.30 -12.77 11.16
CA GLU A 735 18.83 -11.53 10.58
C GLU A 735 17.95 -10.91 9.47
N LEU A 736 16.74 -11.45 9.24
CA LEU A 736 15.77 -10.85 8.32
C LEU A 736 15.34 -9.47 8.83
N VAL A 737 15.59 -8.44 8.01
CA VAL A 737 15.22 -7.05 8.33
C VAL A 737 13.73 -6.82 8.04
N ASP A 738 13.20 -7.48 7.01
CA ASP A 738 11.80 -7.42 6.62
C ASP A 738 11.08 -8.72 6.99
N VAL A 739 10.32 -8.67 8.09
CA VAL A 739 9.53 -9.81 8.58
C VAL A 739 8.38 -10.21 7.65
N SER A 740 7.96 -9.31 6.75
CA SER A 740 6.90 -9.63 5.78
C SER A 740 7.31 -10.69 4.78
N VAL A 741 8.61 -10.85 4.55
CA VAL A 741 9.11 -11.78 3.54
C VAL A 741 8.92 -13.24 3.97
N SER A 742 8.95 -13.53 5.28
CA SER A 742 8.58 -14.85 5.81
C SER A 742 7.10 -15.16 5.56
N ARG A 743 6.22 -14.16 5.65
CA ARG A 743 4.81 -14.26 5.28
C ARG A 743 4.67 -14.54 3.79
N THR A 744 5.34 -13.77 2.93
CA THR A 744 5.36 -13.98 1.48
C THR A 744 5.87 -15.37 1.09
N LEU A 745 6.91 -15.87 1.75
CA LEU A 745 7.48 -17.21 1.54
C LEU A 745 6.47 -18.30 1.89
N LEU A 746 5.83 -18.20 3.05
CA LEU A 746 4.75 -19.11 3.45
C LEU A 746 3.60 -19.07 2.44
N THR A 747 3.11 -17.88 2.08
CA THR A 747 2.05 -17.68 1.08
C THR A 747 2.39 -18.35 -0.25
N ALA A 748 3.64 -18.29 -0.73
CA ALA A 748 4.07 -18.98 -1.96
C ALA A 748 3.88 -20.51 -1.88
N LEU A 749 4.24 -21.12 -0.75
CA LEU A 749 4.00 -22.56 -0.55
C LEU A 749 2.50 -22.89 -0.46
N LEU A 750 1.74 -22.13 0.33
CA LEU A 750 0.29 -22.36 0.48
C LEU A 750 -0.43 -22.27 -0.88
N THR A 751 0.00 -21.33 -1.72
CA THR A 751 -0.48 -21.16 -3.10
C THR A 751 -0.21 -22.42 -3.93
N ALA A 752 0.99 -23.00 -3.85
CA ALA A 752 1.37 -24.21 -4.58
C ALA A 752 0.61 -25.47 -4.08
N LEU A 753 0.45 -25.62 -2.77
CA LEU A 753 -0.31 -26.73 -2.18
C LEU A 753 -1.78 -26.67 -2.60
N LYS A 754 -2.40 -25.49 -2.50
CA LYS A 754 -3.78 -25.26 -2.95
C LYS A 754 -3.95 -25.53 -4.44
N ALA A 755 -3.01 -25.08 -5.27
CA ALA A 755 -3.03 -25.30 -6.72
C ALA A 755 -3.01 -26.79 -7.12
N ASN A 756 -2.37 -27.64 -6.32
CA ASN A 756 -2.35 -29.10 -6.51
C ASN A 756 -3.40 -29.83 -5.64
N GLY A 757 -4.42 -29.12 -5.15
CA GLY A 757 -5.64 -29.71 -4.59
C GLY A 757 -5.65 -29.94 -3.08
N SER A 758 -4.66 -29.45 -2.34
CA SER A 758 -4.70 -29.52 -0.88
C SER A 758 -5.83 -28.66 -0.30
N GLN A 759 -6.57 -29.23 0.65
CA GLN A 759 -7.67 -28.54 1.35
C GLN A 759 -7.21 -27.92 2.68
N GLY A 760 -6.06 -28.35 3.19
CA GLY A 760 -5.54 -27.90 4.47
C GLY A 760 -4.10 -28.35 4.68
N VAL A 761 -3.39 -27.58 5.50
CA VAL A 761 -2.00 -27.82 5.86
C VAL A 761 -1.80 -27.70 7.36
N PHE A 762 -0.90 -28.49 7.93
CA PHE A 762 -0.49 -28.36 9.32
C PHE A 762 1.04 -28.25 9.47
N CYS A 763 1.48 -27.83 10.66
CA CYS A 763 2.87 -27.86 11.08
C CYS A 763 2.99 -28.17 12.57
N GLU A 764 4.16 -28.63 12.99
CA GLU A 764 4.49 -28.85 14.40
C GLU A 764 5.42 -27.74 14.89
N VAL A 765 5.11 -27.19 16.07
CA VAL A 765 5.87 -26.11 16.69
C VAL A 765 6.13 -26.45 18.15
N GLN A 766 7.34 -26.16 18.64
CA GLN A 766 7.64 -26.37 20.05
C GLN A 766 6.86 -25.37 20.92
N PRO A 767 6.26 -25.78 22.06
CA PRO A 767 5.52 -24.87 22.95
C PRO A 767 6.37 -23.70 23.47
N THR A 768 7.68 -23.89 23.53
CA THR A 768 8.65 -22.87 23.96
C THR A 768 8.91 -21.79 22.89
N ASP A 769 8.59 -22.05 21.62
CA ASP A 769 8.81 -21.14 20.50
C ASP A 769 7.60 -20.19 20.32
N ARG A 770 7.44 -19.28 21.29
CA ARG A 770 6.32 -18.32 21.31
C ARG A 770 6.26 -17.42 20.07
N GLN A 771 7.40 -17.07 19.50
CA GLN A 771 7.47 -16.21 18.31
C GLN A 771 6.89 -16.91 17.08
N ARG A 772 7.24 -18.18 16.87
CA ARG A 772 6.70 -18.97 15.75
C ARG A 772 5.21 -19.26 15.92
N LEU A 773 4.75 -19.54 17.15
CA LEU A 773 3.32 -19.69 17.46
C LEU A 773 2.54 -18.42 17.11
N GLU A 774 2.98 -17.26 17.61
CA GLU A 774 2.33 -15.97 17.33
C GLU A 774 2.33 -15.64 15.83
N PHE A 775 3.45 -15.87 15.14
CA PHE A 775 3.57 -15.69 13.70
C PHE A 775 2.53 -16.53 12.93
N LEU A 776 2.43 -17.83 13.22
CA LEU A 776 1.51 -18.73 12.53
C LEU A 776 0.04 -18.42 12.86
N THR A 777 -0.28 -18.03 14.09
CA THR A 777 -1.63 -17.58 14.44
C THR A 777 -2.04 -16.31 13.67
N LYS A 778 -1.11 -15.36 13.49
CA LYS A 778 -1.30 -14.17 12.62
C LYS A 778 -1.40 -14.51 11.12
N MET A 779 -1.05 -15.74 10.75
CA MET A 779 -1.23 -16.32 9.42
C MET A 779 -2.48 -17.22 9.37
N GLY A 780 -3.37 -17.11 10.35
CA GLY A 780 -4.63 -17.85 10.46
C GLY A 780 -4.48 -19.36 10.69
N PHE A 781 -3.36 -19.82 11.25
CA PHE A 781 -3.24 -21.18 11.76
C PHE A 781 -3.88 -21.26 13.15
N LEU A 782 -4.58 -22.37 13.39
CA LEU A 782 -5.26 -22.68 14.65
C LEU A 782 -4.64 -23.91 15.30
N GLU A 783 -4.60 -23.90 16.63
CA GLU A 783 -4.15 -25.07 17.40
C GLU A 783 -5.14 -26.22 17.27
N ILE A 784 -4.60 -27.41 16.96
CA ILE A 784 -5.37 -28.64 16.84
C ILE A 784 -5.01 -29.52 18.04
N LEU A 785 -6.00 -29.76 18.89
CA LEU A 785 -5.84 -30.65 20.03
C LEU A 785 -5.50 -32.06 19.56
N ARG A 786 -4.35 -32.56 19.99
CA ARG A 786 -4.02 -33.98 19.87
C ARG A 786 -4.90 -34.74 20.85
N GLY A 787 -5.90 -35.48 20.35
CA GLY A 787 -6.48 -36.59 21.14
C GLY A 787 -5.35 -37.53 21.57
N GLU A 788 -5.52 -38.22 22.71
CA GLU A 788 -4.60 -39.03 23.56
C GLU A 788 -3.44 -39.84 22.89
N ALA A 789 -2.71 -39.27 21.92
CA ALA A 789 -1.63 -39.88 21.16
C ALA A 789 -0.27 -39.33 21.65
N ARG A 790 0.63 -40.27 21.94
CA ARG A 790 1.84 -40.16 22.77
C ARG A 790 2.97 -39.20 22.34
N SER A 791 3.81 -38.87 23.34
CA SER A 791 5.28 -38.63 23.37
C SER A 791 5.94 -37.44 22.66
N ARG A 792 5.27 -36.71 21.77
CA ARG A 792 5.84 -35.49 21.17
C ARG A 792 5.33 -34.25 21.88
N GLU A 793 6.22 -33.49 22.51
CA GLU A 793 5.92 -32.22 23.22
C GLU A 793 5.47 -31.07 22.29
N GLY A 794 5.49 -31.25 20.97
CA GLY A 794 5.11 -30.22 19.98
C GLY A 794 3.61 -29.94 19.87
N VAL A 795 3.26 -28.66 19.73
CA VAL A 795 1.91 -28.16 19.38
C VAL A 795 1.67 -28.34 17.88
N VAL A 796 0.48 -28.81 17.49
CA VAL A 796 0.07 -28.89 16.09
C VAL A 796 -0.77 -27.68 15.74
N LEU A 797 -0.37 -26.96 14.70
CA LEU A 797 -1.11 -25.84 14.14
C LEU A 797 -1.58 -26.18 12.72
N GLY A 798 -2.86 -25.98 12.42
CA GLY A 798 -3.43 -26.23 11.08
C GLY A 798 -4.18 -25.03 10.49
N ARG A 799 -4.19 -24.97 9.15
CA ARG A 799 -4.88 -23.95 8.35
C ARG A 799 -5.59 -24.62 7.16
N LEU A 800 -6.84 -24.26 6.93
CA LEU A 800 -7.57 -24.62 5.69
C LEU A 800 -7.14 -23.70 4.54
N LEU A 801 -7.08 -24.25 3.32
CA LEU A 801 -6.61 -23.55 2.12
C LEU A 801 -7.74 -23.21 1.16
#